data_AF-A0A9D7CXE1-F1
#
_entry.id   AF-A0A9D7CXE1-F1
#
_cell.length_a   1.000
_cell.length_b   1.000
_cell.length_c   1.000
_cell.angle_alpha   90.00
_cell.angle_beta   90.00
_cell.angle_gamma   90.00
#
_symmetry.space_group_name_H-M   'P 1'
#
loop_
_entity.id
_entity.type
_entity.pdbx_description
1 polymer ?
#
loop_
_entity_poly.entity_id
_entity_poly.type
_entity_poly.pdbx_seq_one_letter_code
_entity_poly.pdbx_strand_id
1 'polypeptide(L)'
;MPKRIGWLSASTSLVGLFLGLASCSATPEVDARRDFARGATADQPSSVFVETCEVLDATSAVPDEGAAYLLAGGLAGALGSGGDRERQPLQSTLRLFEDGVEIGPPHSIHADIRVLGGGRFSHWGTTLRWSSSDNSDPRLNGRVYAAMVSHPMDVTTAAHDEGKNYILTAAFGLPGDSVQGPTQSSLRLFEDGVELGPAHSLHQDIRELGAGRFSHWGNALYFSSRDGSDPRTNGRAYSFVRSDTCLEPTRRAPEVCTPLSPGGMSPEVGQAFVTRQGPEGPSDGASAPTRSTTRIYEDGRPLGPAHSSHEAIRQVGRGRFSHWGETLYFSSSDGTDPRSNGRAYTTAAAHVLPTVNANVDEGRAFALPLLAAPSDTASRPTLSQVVLFEDGVPLGPAHSTHDAIRTLGGGRFSHWNGRLYFSSSDGSDVRTNGRVYSYLASPDCDDGFPEAQLETCDALDLSEAVSDGGVAWRLSKAFSEPGDTANKPGRSRLMVFEDGRPLGLGHRVHDEIRTLGAGRFSHWYDSLIFSASDNTDPRTNGRRYSVKASHLVKVSAAASAEGHALLLEDAFGAPGDLPGSPAASSMRLFEDGVELGPAHSAHAEIRERGQGRFSHWNNALYFSSSDGTDPRTNGRTYTYVLSSRCEDPSESYFRENFLDTYAASGALGPSWQTSGAWQRSALRGITGASGDASGGASNESAEALLDAQHFTDARISTWVDLSDAQVGDSLALVARRQASGAHYAARLAKAAAGYRASIERCTATACEELSANSFSRGLGVFTFDLRADKLTLSMAGAAEAFARDATLNGAGQLGLRAKLRGGAVARFGVQQRGLEPTSAIQVSTIARADTGYATFQSINQRVVETPYGWFTTWLESSAERPDGSAPGVWKLARSRNGGQSWDIVDRATIPVSTKPPVFDVDAKGNLYLVYVDWMTGAGFFRKYGPQNDFAGPALSTTLSGGLGTGKYAVIYDAARDALWYMNGYGGRLWRLRTDGTLDAGWPQGGLAIVGPGSVAGPQYMLVELANGSLIAAWTSNQNDGCGGFGGVCYYDIRFLHSADGVTWRNAAGEAVSLPVAADGTGTGPQATVVTRVDEPTASSLNWLANIRYAAGKLHFMYRSADANPSLSKSRMEYVRWDWGPGARVEDKRVALEPWAGRAVSLLGLDGFFSGSDRATAPLVAVSHAPKGGDRVGALISRDAGSTWSDLGLANAVGPERWVYAVGGARKPTVDGWVLGTYTEFPVNGAGPGSFLVRFFKVRAR
;
A
#
# COMPACT_ATOMS: atom_id res chain seq x y z
N MET A 1 -60.46 -13.16 16.04
CA MET A 1 -61.38 -14.33 16.16
C MET A 1 -62.56 -14.11 15.22
N PRO A 2 -63.23 -15.13 14.63
CA PRO A 2 -63.11 -16.60 14.81
C PRO A 2 -62.91 -17.41 13.47
N LYS A 3 -62.25 -18.60 13.52
CA LYS A 3 -62.76 -20.00 13.33
C LYS A 3 -63.17 -20.41 11.88
N ARG A 4 -62.47 -21.36 11.24
CA ARG A 4 -62.76 -22.84 11.07
C ARG A 4 -63.94 -23.12 10.09
N ILE A 5 -64.05 -24.17 9.26
CA ILE A 5 -63.39 -25.45 8.91
C ILE A 5 -64.25 -26.03 7.75
N GLY A 6 -63.70 -26.94 6.92
CA GLY A 6 -64.47 -28.07 6.34
C GLY A 6 -64.52 -28.10 4.80
N TRP A 7 -63.70 -28.85 4.05
CA TRP A 7 -63.58 -30.32 3.84
C TRP A 7 -64.54 -30.93 2.79
N LEU A 8 -63.94 -31.82 1.97
CA LEU A 8 -64.47 -33.03 1.28
C LEU A 8 -65.31 -32.84 0.00
N SER A 9 -65.19 -33.64 -1.07
CA SER A 9 -64.51 -34.94 -1.31
C SER A 9 -64.46 -35.29 -2.82
N ALA A 10 -63.57 -36.25 -3.13
CA ALA A 10 -63.37 -37.12 -4.32
C ALA A 10 -64.60 -37.42 -5.23
N SER A 11 -64.48 -37.79 -6.52
CA SER A 11 -63.84 -39.03 -7.02
C SER A 11 -63.73 -39.12 -8.56
N THR A 12 -62.65 -39.76 -9.04
CA THR A 12 -62.52 -40.76 -10.14
C THR A 12 -62.82 -40.47 -11.64
N SER A 13 -61.74 -40.62 -12.44
CA SER A 13 -61.53 -41.56 -13.57
C SER A 13 -61.65 -41.14 -15.05
N LEU A 14 -60.51 -41.40 -15.74
CA LEU A 14 -60.24 -41.87 -17.12
C LEU A 14 -60.29 -40.95 -18.37
N VAL A 15 -59.10 -40.90 -19.01
CA VAL A 15 -58.75 -40.91 -20.46
C VAL A 15 -59.01 -39.66 -21.31
N GLY A 16 -57.94 -39.18 -21.96
CA GLY A 16 -58.05 -38.36 -23.17
C GLY A 16 -56.87 -37.43 -23.44
N LEU A 17 -56.06 -37.81 -24.43
CA LEU A 17 -54.83 -37.21 -24.96
C LEU A 17 -54.96 -35.77 -25.51
N PHE A 18 -53.80 -35.10 -25.55
CA PHE A 18 -53.28 -34.12 -26.53
C PHE A 18 -53.29 -32.59 -26.29
N LEU A 19 -52.03 -32.08 -26.35
CA LEU A 19 -51.52 -30.84 -26.96
C LEU A 19 -51.92 -29.46 -26.40
N GLY A 20 -50.86 -28.68 -26.11
CA GLY A 20 -50.80 -27.31 -26.62
C GLY A 20 -50.49 -26.22 -25.62
N LEU A 21 -49.22 -25.83 -25.61
CA LEU A 21 -48.73 -24.44 -25.58
C LEU A 21 -49.01 -23.55 -24.35
N ALA A 22 -47.89 -23.18 -23.74
CA ALA A 22 -47.48 -21.81 -23.45
C ALA A 22 -48.45 -20.90 -22.68
N SER A 23 -48.07 -20.50 -21.47
CA SER A 23 -47.25 -19.30 -21.26
C SER A 23 -47.43 -18.74 -19.84
N CYS A 24 -46.33 -18.13 -19.38
CA CYS A 24 -46.29 -16.98 -18.49
C CYS A 24 -46.89 -17.06 -17.08
N SER A 25 -45.96 -17.02 -16.14
CA SER A 25 -45.70 -15.86 -15.27
C SER A 25 -45.95 -16.04 -13.77
N ALA A 26 -44.97 -15.50 -13.05
CA ALA A 26 -45.04 -14.94 -11.70
C ALA A 26 -45.23 -15.92 -10.53
N THR A 27 -44.09 -16.26 -9.92
CA THR A 27 -43.69 -15.94 -8.52
C THR A 27 -44.74 -15.23 -7.64
N PRO A 28 -44.71 -15.30 -6.28
CA PRO A 28 -43.51 -15.50 -5.44
C PRO A 28 -43.75 -16.25 -4.09
N GLU A 29 -42.65 -16.43 -3.32
CA GLU A 29 -42.54 -16.28 -1.84
C GLU A 29 -43.45 -17.12 -0.89
N VAL A 30 -43.07 -17.60 0.29
CA VAL A 30 -41.94 -17.40 1.21
C VAL A 30 -42.14 -18.36 2.40
N ASP A 31 -41.02 -18.83 2.98
CA ASP A 31 -40.80 -19.25 4.38
C ASP A 31 -41.79 -20.20 5.10
N ALA A 32 -41.37 -21.09 6.00
CA ALA A 32 -40.07 -21.51 6.49
C ALA A 32 -40.33 -22.61 7.55
N ARG A 33 -39.31 -23.47 7.71
CA ARG A 33 -38.80 -24.05 8.97
C ARG A 33 -39.45 -25.31 9.58
N ARG A 34 -38.53 -26.28 9.72
CA ARG A 34 -38.26 -27.18 10.87
C ARG A 34 -39.22 -28.37 11.00
N ASP A 35 -38.77 -29.63 11.18
CA ASP A 35 -37.48 -30.13 11.65
C ASP A 35 -37.45 -31.69 11.55
N PHE A 36 -36.23 -32.25 11.59
CA PHE A 36 -35.87 -33.62 12.00
C PHE A 36 -35.94 -34.86 11.05
N ALA A 37 -34.79 -35.11 10.41
CA ALA A 37 -33.82 -36.19 10.73
C ALA A 37 -33.91 -37.62 10.13
N ARG A 38 -32.73 -37.98 9.57
CA ARG A 38 -32.05 -39.29 9.36
C ARG A 38 -32.31 -40.08 8.08
N GLY A 39 -31.22 -40.23 7.31
CA GLY A 39 -31.03 -41.27 6.30
C GLY A 39 -29.95 -40.88 5.28
N ALA A 40 -28.67 -41.11 5.61
CA ALA A 40 -27.53 -40.86 4.73
C ALA A 40 -27.54 -41.76 3.49
N THR A 41 -27.11 -41.24 2.34
CA THR A 41 -26.15 -41.88 1.41
C THR A 41 -25.51 -40.80 0.54
N ALA A 42 -24.22 -40.98 0.27
CA ALA A 42 -23.28 -40.03 -0.25
C ALA A 42 -23.47 -39.71 -1.75
N ASP A 43 -23.33 -38.44 -2.10
CA ASP A 43 -22.39 -37.99 -3.14
C ASP A 43 -22.33 -36.45 -3.11
N GLN A 44 -21.21 -35.90 -2.65
CA GLN A 44 -20.83 -34.51 -2.87
C GLN A 44 -19.38 -34.51 -3.35
N PRO A 45 -19.05 -33.78 -4.42
CA PRO A 45 -17.74 -33.85 -5.06
C PRO A 45 -16.68 -33.29 -4.12
N SER A 46 -15.59 -34.05 -4.00
CA SER A 46 -14.35 -33.63 -3.35
C SER A 46 -13.86 -32.31 -3.94
N SER A 47 -13.69 -31.31 -3.08
CA SER A 47 -13.05 -30.03 -3.41
C SER A 47 -11.60 -30.27 -3.84
N VAL A 48 -11.33 -30.12 -5.14
CA VAL A 48 -9.96 -30.09 -5.66
C VAL A 48 -9.35 -28.74 -5.31
N PHE A 49 -8.32 -28.75 -4.46
CA PHE A 49 -7.61 -27.54 -4.03
C PHE A 49 -6.65 -27.07 -5.13
N VAL A 50 -6.92 -25.89 -5.70
CA VAL A 50 -6.05 -25.18 -6.67
C VAL A 50 -4.76 -24.74 -5.97
N GLU A 51 -3.59 -24.90 -6.61
CA GLU A 51 -2.30 -24.43 -6.09
C GLU A 51 -2.30 -22.89 -5.93
N THR A 52 -1.82 -22.39 -4.80
CA THR A 52 -2.06 -21.01 -4.30
C THR A 52 -0.78 -20.34 -3.82
N CYS A 53 0.28 -20.48 -4.62
CA CYS A 53 1.60 -19.96 -4.30
C CYS A 53 2.27 -19.38 -5.57
N GLU A 54 2.81 -18.16 -5.49
CA GLU A 54 3.42 -17.45 -6.62
C GLU A 54 4.69 -16.72 -6.17
N VAL A 55 5.83 -17.02 -6.81
CA VAL A 55 7.05 -16.21 -6.69
C VAL A 55 6.82 -14.93 -7.49
N LEU A 56 6.93 -13.80 -6.82
CA LEU A 56 6.73 -12.50 -7.43
C LEU A 56 7.95 -12.11 -8.24
N ASP A 57 7.73 -11.71 -9.48
CA ASP A 57 8.76 -11.04 -10.26
C ASP A 57 8.96 -9.62 -9.73
N ALA A 58 9.78 -9.49 -8.70
CA ALA A 58 10.09 -8.21 -8.09
C ALA A 58 10.75 -7.25 -9.09
N THR A 59 11.39 -7.74 -10.17
CA THR A 59 12.00 -6.89 -11.21
C THR A 59 10.96 -6.18 -12.08
N SER A 60 9.78 -6.79 -12.24
CA SER A 60 8.62 -6.19 -12.92
C SER A 60 7.83 -5.23 -12.04
N ALA A 61 8.18 -5.14 -10.75
CA ALA A 61 7.56 -4.19 -9.84
C ALA A 61 7.94 -2.76 -10.24
N VAL A 62 6.95 -1.91 -10.48
CA VAL A 62 7.18 -0.52 -10.83
C VAL A 62 7.44 0.27 -9.54
N PRO A 63 8.53 1.05 -9.44
CA PRO A 63 8.71 2.00 -8.35
C PRO A 63 7.50 2.93 -8.32
N ASP A 64 6.89 2.99 -7.16
CA ASP A 64 5.72 3.82 -6.96
C ASP A 64 6.16 5.16 -6.36
N GLU A 65 6.16 5.32 -5.03
CA GLU A 65 6.79 6.45 -4.34
C GLU A 65 7.49 5.94 -3.07
N GLY A 66 8.62 6.54 -2.68
CA GLY A 66 9.36 6.16 -1.47
C GLY A 66 9.83 4.70 -1.47
N ALA A 67 9.49 3.92 -0.44
CA ALA A 67 9.89 2.51 -0.30
C ALA A 67 8.94 1.51 -1.00
N ALA A 68 7.87 2.00 -1.66
CA ALA A 68 6.85 1.14 -2.27
C ALA A 68 7.14 0.76 -3.71
N TYR A 69 6.78 -0.48 -4.01
CA TYR A 69 6.80 -1.08 -5.33
C TYR A 69 5.43 -1.65 -5.64
N LEU A 70 5.01 -1.48 -6.88
CA LEU A 70 3.71 -1.91 -7.38
C LEU A 70 3.90 -3.01 -8.41
N LEU A 71 3.32 -4.17 -8.15
CA LEU A 71 3.16 -5.25 -9.11
C LEU A 71 1.70 -5.27 -9.55
N ALA A 72 1.41 -4.55 -10.63
CA ALA A 72 0.07 -4.45 -11.21
C ALA A 72 -0.17 -5.64 -12.13
N GLY A 73 -1.18 -6.47 -11.80
CA GLY A 73 -1.55 -7.63 -12.61
C GLY A 73 -0.61 -8.83 -12.49
N GLY A 74 0.36 -8.81 -11.57
CA GLY A 74 1.32 -9.90 -11.35
C GLY A 74 0.94 -10.86 -10.22
N LEU A 75 -0.35 -10.97 -9.91
CA LEU A 75 -0.90 -12.05 -9.08
C LEU A 75 -1.92 -12.84 -9.89
N ALA A 76 -1.62 -14.11 -10.19
CA ALA A 76 -2.40 -14.95 -11.10
C ALA A 76 -3.44 -15.83 -10.36
N GLY A 77 -4.52 -16.17 -11.07
CA GLY A 77 -5.48 -17.20 -10.63
C GLY A 77 -6.13 -16.93 -9.28
N ALA A 78 -6.11 -17.94 -8.38
CA ALA A 78 -6.73 -17.87 -7.06
C ALA A 78 -6.10 -16.81 -6.13
N LEU A 79 -4.82 -16.45 -6.35
CA LEU A 79 -4.10 -15.43 -5.56
C LEU A 79 -4.55 -14.00 -5.87
N GLY A 80 -4.92 -13.71 -7.12
CA GLY A 80 -5.51 -12.42 -7.53
C GLY A 80 -7.02 -12.33 -7.28
N SER A 81 -7.63 -13.40 -6.74
CA SER A 81 -9.03 -13.43 -6.35
C SER A 81 -9.15 -13.26 -4.83
N GLY A 82 -10.09 -12.44 -4.37
CA GLY A 82 -10.26 -12.17 -2.94
C GLY A 82 -9.36 -11.07 -2.38
N GLY A 83 -8.66 -10.30 -3.23
CA GLY A 83 -8.00 -9.06 -2.83
C GLY A 83 -8.97 -8.06 -2.17
N ASP A 84 -8.42 -7.13 -1.40
CA ASP A 84 -9.17 -6.10 -0.71
C ASP A 84 -10.01 -5.28 -1.69
N ARG A 85 -11.19 -4.86 -1.21
CA ARG A 85 -12.14 -4.03 -1.98
C ARG A 85 -12.69 -2.94 -1.07
N GLU A 86 -13.21 -1.86 -1.65
CA GLU A 86 -13.68 -0.70 -0.88
C GLU A 86 -14.71 -1.04 0.21
N ARG A 87 -15.59 -2.02 -0.04
CA ARG A 87 -16.61 -2.45 0.94
C ARG A 87 -16.10 -3.51 1.92
N GLN A 88 -14.96 -4.13 1.65
CA GLN A 88 -14.34 -5.21 2.44
C GLN A 88 -12.81 -5.07 2.37
N PRO A 89 -12.20 -4.07 3.05
CA PRO A 89 -10.79 -3.72 2.90
C PRO A 89 -9.82 -4.64 3.66
N LEU A 90 -10.34 -5.73 4.23
CA LEU A 90 -9.60 -6.80 4.92
C LEU A 90 -10.02 -8.17 4.35
N GLN A 91 -10.42 -8.19 3.08
CA GLN A 91 -10.92 -9.39 2.42
C GLN A 91 -9.78 -10.33 2.05
N SER A 92 -8.60 -9.78 1.75
CA SER A 92 -7.44 -10.53 1.30
C SER A 92 -6.89 -11.47 2.36
N THR A 93 -6.86 -12.77 2.10
CA THR A 93 -6.14 -13.74 2.93
C THR A 93 -4.71 -13.97 2.43
N LEU A 94 -4.22 -13.09 1.55
CA LEU A 94 -2.87 -13.14 0.97
C LEU A 94 -1.82 -12.79 2.02
N ARG A 95 -0.80 -13.65 2.09
CA ARG A 95 0.40 -13.55 2.95
C ARG A 95 1.61 -13.40 2.03
N LEU A 96 2.53 -12.49 2.38
CA LEU A 96 3.70 -12.17 1.58
C LEU A 96 4.97 -12.59 2.33
N PHE A 97 5.88 -13.23 1.63
CA PHE A 97 7.14 -13.72 2.16
C PHE A 97 8.31 -13.07 1.43
N GLU A 98 9.36 -12.76 2.17
CA GLU A 98 10.68 -12.32 1.69
C GLU A 98 11.71 -13.35 2.17
N ASP A 99 12.40 -14.00 1.24
CA ASP A 99 13.35 -15.09 1.50
C ASP A 99 12.78 -16.21 2.39
N GLY A 100 11.47 -16.49 2.25
CA GLY A 100 10.73 -17.46 3.05
C GLY A 100 10.25 -16.98 4.42
N VAL A 101 10.65 -15.77 4.85
CA VAL A 101 10.18 -15.13 6.08
C VAL A 101 8.97 -14.26 5.76
N GLU A 102 7.89 -14.40 6.52
CA GLU A 102 6.71 -13.57 6.30
C GLU A 102 7.01 -12.10 6.61
N ILE A 103 6.66 -11.22 5.67
CA ILE A 103 6.77 -9.78 5.82
C ILE A 103 5.39 -9.16 5.95
N GLY A 104 5.29 -8.05 6.69
CA GLY A 104 4.04 -7.36 6.90
C GLY A 104 4.24 -6.03 7.63
N PRO A 105 3.15 -5.41 8.11
CA PRO A 105 1.76 -5.91 8.12
C PRO A 105 1.07 -6.00 6.73
N PRO A 106 0.20 -7.02 6.51
CA PRO A 106 -0.71 -7.09 5.36
C PRO A 106 -1.77 -5.99 5.38
N HIS A 107 -2.48 -5.80 4.28
CA HIS A 107 -3.53 -4.77 4.11
C HIS A 107 -3.06 -3.34 4.40
N SER A 108 -1.76 -3.08 4.27
CA SER A 108 -1.17 -1.77 4.55
C SER A 108 -1.57 -0.79 3.48
N ILE A 109 -2.12 0.36 3.86
CA ILE A 109 -2.54 1.35 2.88
C ILE A 109 -1.34 1.81 2.02
N HIS A 110 -1.63 2.15 0.78
CA HIS A 110 -0.58 2.37 -0.21
C HIS A 110 0.40 3.49 0.20
N ALA A 111 -0.07 4.52 0.91
CA ALA A 111 0.80 5.59 1.41
C ALA A 111 1.79 5.17 2.50
N ASP A 112 1.52 4.16 3.34
CA ASP A 112 2.53 3.71 4.31
C ASP A 112 3.56 2.80 3.72
N ILE A 113 3.17 1.99 2.74
CA ILE A 113 4.11 1.19 1.98
C ILE A 113 5.13 2.15 1.35
N ARG A 114 4.66 3.31 0.85
CA ARG A 114 5.49 4.37 0.28
C ARG A 114 6.36 5.07 1.32
N VAL A 115 5.81 5.46 2.48
CA VAL A 115 6.48 6.36 3.44
C VAL A 115 7.24 5.63 4.56
N LEU A 116 6.80 4.44 4.95
CA LEU A 116 7.38 3.64 6.04
C LEU A 116 8.13 2.41 5.53
N GLY A 117 7.57 1.78 4.50
CA GLY A 117 7.99 0.49 3.97
C GLY A 117 8.07 -0.61 5.04
N GLY A 118 9.17 -1.35 5.14
CA GLY A 118 9.49 -2.27 6.23
C GLY A 118 8.73 -3.59 6.17
N GLY A 119 8.53 -4.14 4.97
CA GLY A 119 7.83 -5.40 4.74
C GLY A 119 6.31 -5.27 4.55
N ARG A 120 5.79 -4.04 4.63
CA ARG A 120 4.36 -3.74 4.49
C ARG A 120 3.86 -4.04 3.08
N PHE A 121 2.66 -4.59 2.96
CA PHE A 121 2.04 -4.86 1.67
C PHE A 121 0.51 -4.77 1.68
N SER A 122 -0.09 -4.60 0.51
CA SER A 122 -1.53 -4.54 0.30
C SER A 122 -1.91 -5.07 -1.07
N HIS A 123 -3.00 -5.83 -1.11
CA HIS A 123 -3.42 -6.62 -2.26
C HIS A 123 -4.85 -6.25 -2.65
N TRP A 124 -5.03 -5.64 -3.83
CA TRP A 124 -6.32 -5.16 -4.34
C TRP A 124 -6.57 -5.71 -5.75
N GLY A 125 -7.62 -6.51 -5.92
CA GLY A 125 -7.83 -7.22 -7.19
C GLY A 125 -6.64 -8.14 -7.48
N THR A 126 -5.96 -7.95 -8.61
CA THR A 126 -4.72 -8.66 -8.99
C THR A 126 -3.45 -7.84 -8.72
N THR A 127 -3.58 -6.73 -8.01
CA THR A 127 -2.50 -5.76 -7.81
C THR A 127 -1.93 -5.90 -6.40
N LEU A 128 -0.63 -6.13 -6.32
CA LEU A 128 0.11 -6.12 -5.07
C LEU A 128 0.97 -4.87 -4.99
N ARG A 129 0.87 -4.14 -3.88
CA ARG A 129 1.81 -3.09 -3.53
C ARG A 129 2.56 -3.54 -2.29
N TRP A 130 3.89 -3.45 -2.27
CA TRP A 130 4.70 -3.83 -1.11
C TRP A 130 6.02 -3.06 -1.02
N SER A 131 6.72 -3.30 0.09
CA SER A 131 8.07 -2.84 0.38
C SER A 131 8.87 -4.01 0.92
N SER A 132 10.19 -4.03 0.71
CA SER A 132 11.09 -4.98 1.36
C SER A 132 11.15 -4.75 2.87
N SER A 133 11.56 -5.75 3.65
CA SER A 133 11.61 -5.67 5.12
C SER A 133 12.56 -4.59 5.66
N ASP A 134 13.56 -4.19 4.87
CA ASP A 134 14.57 -3.18 5.22
C ASP A 134 14.55 -1.94 4.30
N ASN A 135 13.55 -1.82 3.43
CA ASN A 135 13.37 -0.74 2.44
C ASN A 135 14.40 -0.71 1.30
N SER A 136 15.23 -1.72 1.14
CA SER A 136 16.02 -1.90 -0.08
C SER A 136 15.13 -2.09 -1.32
N ASP A 137 15.58 -1.66 -2.50
CA ASP A 137 14.83 -1.82 -3.75
C ASP A 137 14.61 -3.32 -4.06
N PRO A 138 13.35 -3.84 -4.02
CA PRO A 138 13.03 -5.25 -4.28
C PRO A 138 13.49 -5.75 -5.64
N ARG A 139 13.72 -4.86 -6.61
CA ARG A 139 14.23 -5.20 -7.94
C ARG A 139 15.73 -5.47 -7.93
N LEU A 140 16.45 -4.92 -6.96
CA LEU A 140 17.91 -4.83 -6.93
C LEU A 140 18.55 -5.49 -5.71
N ASN A 141 17.75 -5.85 -4.69
CA ASN A 141 18.26 -6.37 -3.43
C ASN A 141 18.55 -7.88 -3.43
N GLY A 142 18.22 -8.59 -4.52
CA GLY A 142 18.50 -10.01 -4.70
C GLY A 142 17.73 -10.95 -3.76
N ARG A 143 16.62 -10.48 -3.17
CA ARG A 143 15.71 -11.24 -2.31
C ARG A 143 14.56 -11.85 -3.11
N VAL A 144 14.07 -13.01 -2.68
CA VAL A 144 12.95 -13.71 -3.30
C VAL A 144 11.66 -13.33 -2.58
N TYR A 145 10.68 -12.82 -3.34
CA TYR A 145 9.37 -12.48 -2.80
C TYR A 145 8.35 -13.52 -3.24
N ALA A 146 7.52 -14.02 -2.33
CA ALA A 146 6.48 -15.01 -2.66
C ALA A 146 5.15 -14.66 -1.99
N ALA A 147 4.05 -14.75 -2.73
CA ALA A 147 2.69 -14.54 -2.24
C ALA A 147 1.93 -15.86 -2.12
N MET A 148 1.19 -16.04 -1.03
CA MET A 148 0.41 -17.25 -0.75
C MET A 148 -0.94 -16.91 -0.14
N VAL A 149 -1.99 -17.69 -0.41
CA VAL A 149 -3.30 -17.53 0.23
C VAL A 149 -3.48 -18.54 1.37
N SER A 150 -3.84 -18.06 2.57
CA SER A 150 -4.18 -18.95 3.69
C SER A 150 -5.60 -19.50 3.57
N HIS A 151 -5.74 -20.80 3.80
CA HIS A 151 -7.01 -21.54 3.72
C HIS A 151 -7.61 -21.70 5.12
N PRO A 152 -8.86 -21.26 5.36
CA PRO A 152 -9.50 -21.42 6.67
C PRO A 152 -9.74 -22.90 6.99
N MET A 153 -9.55 -23.27 8.25
CA MET A 153 -9.83 -24.60 8.77
C MET A 153 -11.12 -24.60 9.59
N ASP A 154 -12.03 -25.52 9.29
CA ASP A 154 -13.16 -25.80 10.17
C ASP A 154 -12.73 -26.73 11.32
N VAL A 155 -12.12 -26.11 12.33
CA VAL A 155 -11.66 -26.82 13.52
C VAL A 155 -12.81 -27.36 14.38
N THR A 156 -14.07 -26.99 14.15
CA THR A 156 -15.20 -27.53 14.93
C THR A 156 -15.39 -29.04 14.72
N THR A 157 -14.88 -29.55 13.61
CA THR A 157 -14.90 -30.98 13.26
C THR A 157 -13.70 -31.77 13.80
N ALA A 158 -12.73 -31.10 14.44
CA ALA A 158 -11.56 -31.77 14.99
C ALA A 158 -11.95 -32.76 16.10
N ALA A 159 -11.39 -33.95 16.07
CA ALA A 159 -11.50 -34.92 17.15
C ALA A 159 -10.50 -34.56 18.25
N HIS A 160 -10.97 -34.48 19.48
CA HIS A 160 -10.05 -34.45 20.61
C HIS A 160 -9.45 -35.85 20.77
N ASP A 161 -8.12 -35.92 20.82
CA ASP A 161 -7.37 -37.18 20.95
C ASP A 161 -7.05 -37.43 22.42
N GLU A 162 -5.90 -36.92 22.88
CA GLU A 162 -5.46 -36.98 24.27
C GLU A 162 -4.72 -35.69 24.65
N GLY A 163 -4.74 -35.32 25.94
CA GLY A 163 -4.05 -34.12 26.42
C GLY A 163 -4.49 -32.85 25.67
N LYS A 164 -3.52 -32.07 25.18
CA LYS A 164 -3.75 -30.84 24.40
C LYS A 164 -3.86 -31.07 22.88
N ASN A 165 -3.85 -32.33 22.43
CA ASN A 165 -3.83 -32.68 21.00
C ASN A 165 -5.24 -32.78 20.41
N TYR A 166 -5.40 -32.18 19.24
CA TYR A 166 -6.59 -32.25 18.41
C TYR A 166 -6.23 -32.74 17.02
N ILE A 167 -7.04 -33.64 16.49
CA ILE A 167 -6.85 -34.27 15.18
C ILE A 167 -7.92 -33.73 14.24
N LEU A 168 -7.48 -33.02 13.21
CA LEU A 168 -8.33 -32.63 12.10
C LEU A 168 -8.01 -33.50 10.89
N THR A 169 -8.95 -34.35 10.50
CA THR A 169 -8.83 -35.17 9.30
C THR A 169 -9.48 -34.44 8.13
N ALA A 170 -8.67 -34.00 7.17
CA ALA A 170 -9.12 -33.31 5.98
C ALA A 170 -8.19 -33.62 4.79
N ALA A 171 -8.67 -33.40 3.57
CA ALA A 171 -7.82 -33.49 2.38
C ALA A 171 -6.99 -32.20 2.27
N PHE A 172 -5.82 -32.15 2.90
CA PHE A 172 -4.95 -30.95 2.87
C PHE A 172 -4.22 -30.76 1.53
N GLY A 173 -4.28 -31.75 0.62
CA GLY A 173 -3.64 -31.71 -0.69
C GLY A 173 -2.11 -31.82 -0.66
N LEU A 174 -1.52 -32.09 0.50
CA LEU A 174 -0.08 -32.21 0.72
C LEU A 174 0.30 -33.64 1.11
N PRO A 175 1.50 -34.13 0.76
CA PRO A 175 2.03 -35.33 1.40
C PRO A 175 2.28 -35.04 2.89
N GLY A 176 1.65 -35.83 3.76
CA GLY A 176 1.93 -35.80 5.20
C GLY A 176 3.26 -36.47 5.55
N ASP A 177 3.77 -36.14 6.74
CA ASP A 177 4.92 -36.81 7.34
C ASP A 177 4.68 -38.32 7.44
N SER A 178 5.77 -39.08 7.39
CA SER A 178 5.78 -40.53 7.54
C SER A 178 7.04 -40.98 8.28
N VAL A 179 7.11 -42.27 8.63
CA VAL A 179 8.32 -42.83 9.27
C VAL A 179 9.53 -42.75 8.31
N GLN A 180 9.29 -42.83 7.00
CA GLN A 180 10.32 -42.76 5.96
C GLN A 180 10.66 -41.31 5.55
N GLY A 181 9.76 -40.36 5.81
CA GLY A 181 9.91 -38.93 5.56
C GLY A 181 9.33 -38.12 6.73
N PRO A 182 10.03 -38.02 7.88
CA PRO A 182 9.48 -37.45 9.11
C PRO A 182 9.28 -35.93 9.06
N THR A 183 9.81 -35.26 8.04
CA THR A 183 9.65 -33.82 7.78
C THR A 183 9.15 -33.57 6.35
N GLN A 184 8.42 -34.52 5.78
CA GLN A 184 7.95 -34.48 4.39
C GLN A 184 6.85 -33.41 4.18
N SER A 185 6.08 -33.10 5.21
CA SER A 185 4.96 -32.17 5.13
C SER A 185 5.40 -30.72 5.05
N SER A 186 5.04 -30.03 3.97
CA SER A 186 5.24 -28.59 3.84
C SER A 186 4.11 -27.74 4.45
N LEU A 187 3.21 -28.33 5.25
CA LEU A 187 2.07 -27.63 5.83
C LEU A 187 2.51 -26.60 6.89
N ARG A 188 2.07 -25.34 6.72
CA ARG A 188 2.23 -24.27 7.72
C ARG A 188 0.88 -23.95 8.33
N LEU A 189 0.81 -23.88 9.66
CA LEU A 189 -0.43 -23.74 10.42
C LEU A 189 -0.48 -22.39 11.13
N PHE A 190 -1.64 -21.73 11.17
CA PHE A 190 -1.82 -20.39 11.74
C PHE A 190 -3.02 -20.36 12.70
N GLU A 191 -2.87 -19.60 13.79
CA GLU A 191 -3.91 -19.27 14.77
C GLU A 191 -4.01 -17.74 14.87
N ASP A 192 -5.20 -17.20 14.62
CA ASP A 192 -5.49 -15.76 14.52
C ASP A 192 -4.50 -15.01 13.62
N GLY A 193 -4.08 -15.67 12.54
CA GLY A 193 -3.14 -15.13 11.55
C GLY A 193 -1.67 -15.17 11.95
N VAL A 194 -1.30 -15.81 13.05
CA VAL A 194 0.10 -15.97 13.50
C VAL A 194 0.49 -17.45 13.42
N GLU A 195 1.70 -17.76 12.96
CA GLU A 195 2.15 -19.15 12.73
C GLU A 195 2.29 -19.96 14.03
N LEU A 196 1.73 -21.17 14.02
CA LEU A 196 1.86 -22.17 15.07
C LEU A 196 3.13 -23.01 14.83
N GLY A 197 3.74 -23.48 15.91
CA GLY A 197 4.86 -24.41 15.84
C GLY A 197 5.35 -24.81 17.24
N PRO A 198 6.39 -25.66 17.32
CA PRO A 198 7.12 -26.27 16.20
C PRO A 198 6.29 -27.25 15.35
N ALA A 199 6.57 -27.27 14.03
CA ALA A 199 6.03 -28.23 13.07
C ALA A 199 6.73 -29.60 13.22
N HIS A 200 6.16 -30.66 12.63
CA HIS A 200 6.68 -32.03 12.70
C HIS A 200 6.89 -32.56 14.13
N SER A 201 6.14 -32.00 15.09
CA SER A 201 6.28 -32.37 16.49
C SER A 201 5.83 -33.81 16.70
N LEU A 202 6.55 -34.55 17.54
CA LEU A 202 6.10 -35.86 17.99
C LEU A 202 4.69 -35.72 18.58
N HIS A 203 3.78 -36.64 18.24
CA HIS A 203 2.40 -36.55 18.72
C HIS A 203 2.32 -36.54 20.25
N GLN A 204 3.26 -37.20 20.93
CA GLN A 204 3.40 -37.17 22.38
C GLN A 204 3.68 -35.74 22.92
N ASP A 205 4.56 -34.97 22.27
CA ASP A 205 4.85 -33.59 22.67
C ASP A 205 3.65 -32.67 22.43
N ILE A 206 2.85 -32.93 21.41
CA ILE A 206 1.61 -32.19 21.16
C ILE A 206 0.61 -32.46 22.30
N ARG A 207 0.50 -33.71 22.75
CA ARG A 207 -0.40 -34.12 23.86
C ARG A 207 0.03 -33.52 25.20
N GLU A 208 1.33 -33.61 25.53
CA GLU A 208 1.86 -33.26 26.86
C GLU A 208 2.20 -31.77 26.97
N LEU A 209 2.91 -31.22 25.98
CA LEU A 209 3.43 -29.86 26.03
C LEU A 209 2.45 -28.87 25.36
N GLY A 210 1.91 -29.24 24.20
CA GLY A 210 1.04 -28.38 23.39
C GLY A 210 1.75 -27.11 22.92
N ALA A 211 1.15 -25.94 23.17
CA ALA A 211 1.71 -24.61 22.90
C ALA A 211 1.94 -24.26 21.42
N GLY A 212 1.01 -24.67 20.55
CA GLY A 212 1.09 -24.41 19.11
C GLY A 212 1.83 -25.49 18.33
N ARG A 213 2.32 -26.55 18.98
CA ARG A 213 2.94 -27.68 18.28
C ARG A 213 1.96 -28.37 17.35
N PHE A 214 2.44 -28.80 16.19
CA PHE A 214 1.65 -29.57 15.25
C PHE A 214 2.48 -30.58 14.45
N SER A 215 1.80 -31.58 13.88
CA SER A 215 2.31 -32.57 12.94
C SER A 215 1.23 -32.88 11.93
N HIS A 216 1.58 -32.86 10.65
CA HIS A 216 0.70 -33.29 9.58
C HIS A 216 1.15 -34.67 9.14
N TRP A 217 0.36 -35.71 9.44
CA TRP A 217 0.72 -37.11 9.28
C TRP A 217 -0.34 -37.83 8.45
N GLY A 218 0.05 -38.34 7.28
CA GLY A 218 -0.92 -38.83 6.28
C GLY A 218 -1.90 -37.74 5.84
N ASN A 219 -3.20 -37.94 6.08
CA ASN A 219 -4.28 -36.97 5.79
C ASN A 219 -4.82 -36.30 7.06
N ALA A 220 -4.08 -36.33 8.16
CA ALA A 220 -4.53 -35.83 9.45
C ALA A 220 -3.54 -34.79 10.00
N LEU A 221 -4.09 -33.71 10.54
CA LEU A 221 -3.35 -32.68 11.24
C LEU A 221 -3.53 -32.87 12.75
N TYR A 222 -2.45 -33.20 13.43
CA TYR A 222 -2.33 -33.25 14.89
C TYR A 222 -1.84 -31.89 15.36
N PHE A 223 -2.58 -31.18 16.20
CA PHE A 223 -2.17 -29.85 16.63
C PHE A 223 -2.72 -29.46 18.00
N SER A 224 -2.12 -28.42 18.58
CA SER A 224 -2.58 -27.76 19.80
C SER A 224 -2.68 -26.26 19.57
N SER A 225 -3.59 -25.58 20.27
CA SER A 225 -3.60 -24.12 20.34
C SER A 225 -2.39 -23.60 21.13
N ARG A 226 -2.04 -22.31 20.99
CA ARG A 226 -0.86 -21.73 21.67
C ARG A 226 -0.89 -21.77 23.18
N ASP A 227 -2.07 -21.68 23.77
CA ASP A 227 -2.26 -21.71 25.22
C ASP A 227 -2.81 -23.07 25.69
N GLY A 228 -3.01 -24.02 24.77
CA GLY A 228 -3.56 -25.34 25.07
C GLY A 228 -5.07 -25.35 25.31
N SER A 229 -5.78 -24.24 25.05
CA SER A 229 -7.25 -24.20 25.05
C SER A 229 -7.86 -25.02 23.91
N ASP A 230 -9.10 -25.50 24.08
CA ASP A 230 -9.78 -26.33 23.07
C ASP A 230 -10.03 -25.52 21.78
N PRO A 231 -9.39 -25.87 20.64
CA PRO A 231 -9.49 -25.12 19.39
C PRO A 231 -10.90 -25.11 18.79
N ARG A 232 -11.78 -26.04 19.19
CA ARG A 232 -13.17 -26.12 18.72
C ARG A 232 -14.08 -25.10 19.38
N THR A 233 -13.68 -24.58 20.55
CA THR A 233 -14.53 -23.72 21.38
C THR A 233 -13.84 -22.44 21.85
N ASN A 234 -12.53 -22.28 21.63
CA ASN A 234 -11.78 -21.10 22.06
C ASN A 234 -12.03 -19.84 21.21
N GLY A 235 -12.82 -19.95 20.13
CA GLY A 235 -13.23 -18.82 19.30
C GLY A 235 -12.13 -18.25 18.41
N ARG A 236 -10.97 -18.93 18.28
CA ARG A 236 -9.85 -18.53 17.43
C ARG A 236 -10.04 -19.00 15.99
N ALA A 237 -9.52 -18.23 15.04
CA ALA A 237 -9.51 -18.61 13.63
C ALA A 237 -8.25 -19.40 13.30
N TYR A 238 -8.40 -20.59 12.72
CA TYR A 238 -7.27 -21.40 12.27
C TYR A 238 -7.25 -21.46 10.75
N SER A 239 -6.05 -21.40 10.19
CA SER A 239 -5.85 -21.50 8.75
C SER A 239 -4.52 -22.18 8.45
N PHE A 240 -4.35 -22.70 7.25
CA PHE A 240 -3.10 -23.30 6.81
C PHE A 240 -2.66 -22.78 5.44
N VAL A 241 -1.37 -22.92 5.15
CA VAL A 241 -0.77 -22.65 3.84
C VAL A 241 -0.02 -23.90 3.39
N ARG A 242 -0.06 -24.16 2.09
CA ARG A 242 0.64 -25.25 1.39
C ARG A 242 1.98 -24.73 0.88
N SER A 243 3.10 -25.17 1.46
CA SER A 243 4.45 -24.62 1.16
C SER A 243 5.25 -25.44 0.14
N ASP A 244 4.61 -26.35 -0.59
CA ASP A 244 5.25 -27.34 -1.48
C ASP A 244 5.81 -26.78 -2.79
N THR A 245 5.60 -25.50 -3.15
CA THR A 245 5.95 -25.04 -4.51
C THR A 245 6.62 -23.66 -4.68
N CYS A 246 6.82 -22.82 -3.65
CA CYS A 246 7.52 -21.52 -3.87
C CYS A 246 8.47 -21.04 -2.77
N LEU A 247 8.61 -21.79 -1.67
CA LEU A 247 9.49 -21.42 -0.56
C LEU A 247 10.59 -22.45 -0.29
N GLU A 248 10.78 -23.41 -1.21
CA GLU A 248 12.09 -24.04 -1.31
C GLU A 248 13.06 -22.90 -1.67
N PRO A 249 14.03 -22.56 -0.81
CA PRO A 249 15.02 -21.57 -1.16
C PRO A 249 15.58 -22.04 -2.49
N THR A 250 15.43 -21.24 -3.54
CA THR A 250 16.24 -21.41 -4.73
C THR A 250 17.65 -21.59 -4.22
N ARG A 251 18.21 -22.78 -4.43
CA ARG A 251 19.64 -23.02 -4.20
C ARG A 251 20.33 -21.90 -4.95
N ARG A 252 20.80 -20.88 -4.22
CA ARG A 252 21.85 -20.02 -4.73
C ARG A 252 22.98 -20.98 -5.06
N ALA A 253 23.40 -21.02 -6.33
CA ALA A 253 24.77 -21.41 -6.61
C ALA A 253 25.68 -20.44 -5.83
N PRO A 254 26.76 -20.94 -5.22
CA PRO A 254 27.04 -20.72 -3.81
C PRO A 254 27.71 -19.37 -3.50
N GLU A 255 27.28 -18.71 -2.41
CA GLU A 255 28.21 -17.95 -1.57
C GLU A 255 29.23 -18.94 -1.01
N VAL A 256 30.52 -18.58 -0.90
CA VAL A 256 31.52 -19.46 -0.26
C VAL A 256 31.13 -19.66 1.21
N CYS A 257 30.36 -20.70 1.46
CA CYS A 257 29.81 -21.05 2.77
C CYS A 257 30.77 -22.03 3.44
N THR A 258 31.54 -21.54 4.42
CA THR A 258 32.41 -22.41 5.22
C THR A 258 31.55 -23.13 6.26
N PRO A 259 31.46 -24.48 6.26
CA PRO A 259 30.68 -25.22 7.24
C PRO A 259 31.32 -25.13 8.63
N LEU A 260 30.49 -24.86 9.64
CA LEU A 260 30.88 -24.91 11.04
C LEU A 260 30.73 -26.34 11.54
N SER A 261 31.83 -26.96 11.95
CA SER A 261 31.77 -28.32 12.49
C SER A 261 31.13 -28.34 13.89
N PRO A 262 30.17 -29.24 14.17
CA PRO A 262 29.62 -29.42 15.52
C PRO A 262 30.70 -29.65 16.60
N GLY A 263 31.82 -30.29 16.26
CA GLY A 263 32.94 -30.51 17.17
C GLY A 263 33.77 -29.25 17.47
N GLY A 264 33.65 -28.20 16.65
CA GLY A 264 34.32 -26.90 16.85
C GLY A 264 33.48 -25.89 17.65
N MET A 265 32.22 -26.20 17.93
CA MET A 265 31.31 -25.36 18.70
C MET A 265 31.34 -25.73 20.18
N SER A 266 31.40 -24.72 21.05
CA SER A 266 31.29 -24.89 22.49
C SER A 266 30.09 -24.11 23.02
N PRO A 267 29.30 -24.68 23.95
CA PRO A 267 28.25 -23.95 24.63
C PRO A 267 28.86 -22.83 25.44
N GLU A 268 28.22 -21.66 25.41
CA GLU A 268 28.54 -20.52 26.25
C GLU A 268 27.48 -20.41 27.36
N VAL A 269 27.06 -19.21 27.73
CA VAL A 269 26.08 -18.95 28.79
C VAL A 269 24.71 -18.78 28.13
N GLY A 270 23.65 -19.28 28.79
CA GLY A 270 22.29 -19.13 28.27
C GLY A 270 22.11 -19.83 26.91
N GLN A 271 21.57 -19.11 25.93
CA GLN A 271 21.26 -19.61 24.58
C GLN A 271 22.45 -19.51 23.60
N ALA A 272 23.61 -19.01 24.05
CA ALA A 272 24.73 -18.70 23.18
C ALA A 272 25.71 -19.87 23.01
N PHE A 273 26.26 -19.99 21.81
CA PHE A 273 27.33 -20.90 21.42
C PHE A 273 28.47 -20.12 20.78
N VAL A 274 29.68 -20.64 20.92
CA VAL A 274 30.90 -20.02 20.39
C VAL A 274 31.70 -21.00 19.55
N THR A 275 32.31 -20.48 18.48
CA THR A 275 33.30 -21.23 17.68
C THR A 275 34.43 -20.31 17.25
N ARG A 276 35.65 -20.87 17.14
CA ARG A 276 36.83 -20.22 16.57
C ARG A 276 37.02 -20.53 15.08
N GLN A 277 36.19 -21.39 14.50
CA GLN A 277 36.21 -21.70 13.06
C GLN A 277 35.41 -20.66 12.23
N GLY A 278 35.47 -19.38 12.62
CA GLY A 278 34.73 -18.29 11.98
C GLY A 278 35.37 -17.82 10.66
N PRO A 279 34.65 -17.00 9.86
CA PRO A 279 35.11 -16.56 8.54
C PRO A 279 36.31 -15.60 8.63
N GLU A 280 37.22 -15.71 7.66
CA GLU A 280 38.34 -14.78 7.49
C GLU A 280 37.83 -13.42 7.01
N GLY A 281 37.99 -12.36 7.81
CA GLY A 281 37.53 -11.02 7.46
C GLY A 281 37.55 -10.03 8.63
N PRO A 282 37.11 -8.78 8.40
CA PRO A 282 36.99 -7.78 9.47
C PRO A 282 36.05 -8.31 10.57
N SER A 283 36.45 -8.22 11.84
CA SER A 283 35.58 -8.55 12.99
C SER A 283 34.97 -7.29 13.57
N ASP A 284 33.90 -7.39 14.36
CA ASP A 284 33.45 -6.29 15.22
C ASP A 284 34.49 -5.99 16.33
N GLY A 285 34.43 -4.80 16.90
CA GLY A 285 35.24 -4.39 18.04
C GLY A 285 34.65 -3.18 18.77
N ALA A 286 35.17 -2.87 19.96
CA ALA A 286 34.61 -1.81 20.83
C ALA A 286 34.58 -0.42 20.17
N SER A 287 35.51 -0.13 19.26
CA SER A 287 35.57 1.12 18.50
C SER A 287 34.85 1.07 17.15
N ALA A 288 34.43 -0.11 16.69
CA ALA A 288 33.75 -0.33 15.42
C ALA A 288 32.81 -1.55 15.54
N PRO A 289 31.62 -1.38 16.14
CA PRO A 289 30.75 -2.47 16.59
C PRO A 289 29.95 -3.16 15.47
N THR A 290 30.05 -2.68 14.22
CA THR A 290 29.37 -3.23 13.03
C THR A 290 30.35 -3.37 11.87
N ARG A 291 31.63 -3.60 12.17
CA ARG A 291 32.70 -3.70 11.17
C ARG A 291 32.69 -5.04 10.45
N SER A 292 32.16 -6.07 11.08
CA SER A 292 32.07 -7.40 10.51
C SER A 292 31.13 -7.45 9.32
N THR A 293 31.51 -8.20 8.29
CA THR A 293 30.65 -8.50 7.13
C THR A 293 30.14 -9.94 7.15
N THR A 294 30.37 -10.65 8.25
CA THR A 294 30.05 -12.07 8.41
C THR A 294 28.55 -12.34 8.34
N ARG A 295 28.17 -13.34 7.55
CA ARG A 295 26.83 -13.95 7.57
C ARG A 295 26.90 -15.37 8.13
N ILE A 296 25.84 -15.81 8.82
CA ILE A 296 25.67 -17.20 9.29
C ILE A 296 24.38 -17.75 8.71
N TYR A 297 24.39 -19.02 8.31
CA TYR A 297 23.22 -19.77 7.88
C TYR A 297 22.99 -21.02 8.75
N GLU A 298 21.73 -21.38 8.95
CA GLU A 298 21.23 -22.63 9.56
C GLU A 298 20.36 -23.34 8.51
N ASP A 299 20.76 -24.54 8.08
CA ASP A 299 20.16 -25.29 6.96
C ASP A 299 20.00 -24.45 5.68
N GLY A 300 21.00 -23.59 5.42
CA GLY A 300 20.99 -22.66 4.29
C GLY A 300 20.13 -21.40 4.50
N ARG A 301 19.44 -21.24 5.64
CA ARG A 301 18.65 -20.05 5.98
C ARG A 301 19.45 -19.05 6.82
N PRO A 302 19.43 -17.75 6.52
CA PRO A 302 20.23 -16.77 7.25
C PRO A 302 19.76 -16.65 8.71
N LEU A 303 20.71 -16.71 9.64
CA LEU A 303 20.49 -16.38 11.03
C LEU A 303 20.63 -14.87 11.25
N GLY A 304 19.87 -14.31 12.19
CA GLY A 304 20.04 -12.94 12.64
C GLY A 304 19.13 -12.60 13.83
N PRO A 305 19.16 -11.34 14.32
CA PRO A 305 20.00 -10.21 13.89
C PRO A 305 21.52 -10.39 14.04
N ALA A 306 22.28 -9.87 13.07
CA ALA A 306 23.75 -9.73 13.13
C ALA A 306 24.19 -8.61 14.08
N HIS A 307 25.47 -8.58 14.48
CA HIS A 307 26.05 -7.59 15.41
C HIS A 307 25.33 -7.51 16.76
N SER A 308 24.69 -8.61 17.17
CA SER A 308 23.95 -8.65 18.42
C SER A 308 24.91 -8.57 19.60
N SER A 309 24.56 -7.81 20.63
CA SER A 309 25.33 -7.84 21.88
C SER A 309 25.39 -9.27 22.42
N HIS A 310 26.53 -9.69 22.96
CA HIS A 310 26.68 -11.05 23.47
C HIS A 310 25.61 -11.37 24.53
N GLU A 311 25.19 -10.37 25.31
CA GLU A 311 24.09 -10.51 26.26
C GLU A 311 22.72 -10.78 25.60
N ALA A 312 22.43 -10.16 24.45
CA ALA A 312 21.20 -10.46 23.70
C ALA A 312 21.23 -11.88 23.09
N ILE A 313 22.40 -12.35 22.65
CA ILE A 313 22.56 -13.74 22.17
C ILE A 313 22.30 -14.72 23.32
N ARG A 314 22.84 -14.45 24.51
CA ARG A 314 22.65 -15.30 25.72
C ARG A 314 21.22 -15.33 26.23
N GLN A 315 20.58 -14.17 26.35
CA GLN A 315 19.28 -14.02 27.03
C GLN A 315 18.08 -14.22 26.10
N VAL A 316 18.20 -13.79 24.84
CA VAL A 316 17.09 -13.81 23.88
C VAL A 316 17.25 -14.93 22.86
N GLY A 317 18.48 -15.19 22.40
CA GLY A 317 18.76 -16.19 21.37
C GLY A 317 18.07 -15.89 20.03
N ARG A 318 17.48 -16.92 19.40
CA ARG A 318 16.69 -16.86 18.16
C ARG A 318 17.46 -16.42 16.92
N GLY A 319 18.58 -17.08 16.63
CA GLY A 319 19.39 -16.79 15.44
C GLY A 319 20.31 -15.57 15.55
N ARG A 320 20.32 -14.88 16.69
CA ARG A 320 21.22 -13.72 16.90
C ARG A 320 22.68 -14.15 16.85
N PHE A 321 23.54 -13.30 16.26
CA PHE A 321 24.97 -13.58 16.22
C PHE A 321 25.86 -12.31 16.22
N SER A 322 27.14 -12.51 16.54
CA SER A 322 28.20 -11.51 16.58
C SER A 322 29.53 -12.15 16.20
N HIS A 323 30.32 -11.47 15.35
CA HIS A 323 31.67 -11.90 14.98
C HIS A 323 32.68 -10.95 15.62
N TRP A 324 33.41 -11.42 16.63
CA TRP A 324 34.25 -10.59 17.50
C TRP A 324 35.65 -11.19 17.63
N GLY A 325 36.67 -10.51 17.06
CA GLY A 325 38.00 -11.09 16.88
C GLY A 325 37.94 -12.31 15.96
N GLU A 326 38.54 -13.42 16.36
CA GLU A 326 38.47 -14.72 15.66
C GLU A 326 37.29 -15.59 16.14
N THR A 327 36.39 -15.03 16.95
CA THR A 327 35.32 -15.80 17.61
C THR A 327 33.95 -15.39 17.11
N LEU A 328 33.15 -16.39 16.76
CA LEU A 328 31.76 -16.23 16.38
C LEU A 328 30.87 -16.62 17.56
N TYR A 329 30.05 -15.69 18.03
CA TYR A 329 29.00 -15.91 19.02
C TYR A 329 27.66 -16.02 18.27
N PHE A 330 26.89 -17.08 18.50
CA PHE A 330 25.57 -17.24 17.89
C PHE A 330 24.63 -18.10 18.71
N SER A 331 23.34 -18.08 18.40
CA SER A 331 22.32 -19.01 18.91
C SER A 331 21.58 -19.62 17.73
N SER A 332 21.10 -20.86 17.85
CA SER A 332 20.16 -21.43 16.87
C SER A 332 18.86 -20.62 16.79
N SER A 333 18.12 -20.77 15.70
CA SER A 333 16.89 -20.03 15.45
C SER A 333 15.78 -20.26 16.50
N ASP A 334 15.79 -21.42 17.15
CA ASP A 334 14.79 -21.86 18.13
C ASP A 334 15.35 -22.09 19.55
N GLY A 335 16.65 -21.87 19.75
CA GLY A 335 17.33 -22.06 21.04
C GLY A 335 17.69 -23.52 21.35
N THR A 336 17.58 -24.44 20.39
CA THR A 336 18.08 -25.82 20.55
C THR A 336 19.61 -25.89 20.42
N ASP A 337 20.24 -26.91 21.00
CA ASP A 337 21.72 -27.06 20.93
C ASP A 337 22.17 -27.33 19.48
N PRO A 338 22.93 -26.42 18.84
CA PRO A 338 23.35 -26.52 17.44
C PRO A 338 24.31 -27.68 17.18
N ARG A 339 24.87 -28.31 18.22
CA ARG A 339 25.78 -29.46 18.08
C ARG A 339 25.04 -30.78 17.89
N SER A 340 23.80 -30.86 18.36
CA SER A 340 23.01 -32.09 18.40
C SER A 340 21.65 -31.98 17.74
N ASN A 341 21.23 -30.79 17.28
CA ASN A 341 19.92 -30.59 16.67
C ASN A 341 19.82 -31.07 15.21
N GLY A 342 20.89 -31.63 14.66
CA GLY A 342 20.90 -32.23 13.32
C GLY A 342 20.92 -31.22 12.16
N ARG A 343 21.09 -29.92 12.44
CA ARG A 343 21.12 -28.84 11.44
C ARG A 343 22.52 -28.51 10.97
N ALA A 344 22.65 -28.05 9.73
CA ALA A 344 23.91 -27.61 9.12
C ALA A 344 24.13 -26.10 9.28
N TYR A 345 25.28 -25.69 9.82
CA TYR A 345 25.60 -24.26 9.98
C TYR A 345 26.76 -23.84 9.08
N THR A 346 26.66 -22.69 8.40
CA THR A 346 27.71 -22.20 7.48
C THR A 346 27.94 -20.69 7.60
N THR A 347 29.10 -20.18 7.14
CA THR A 347 29.48 -18.74 7.21
C THR A 347 30.06 -18.18 5.90
N ALA A 348 29.90 -16.87 5.63
CA ALA A 348 30.43 -16.16 4.43
C ALA A 348 30.92 -14.70 4.71
N ALA A 349 31.92 -14.16 3.96
CA ALA A 349 32.49 -12.79 4.10
C ALA A 349 33.07 -12.18 2.77
N ALA A 350 33.27 -10.84 2.69
CA ALA A 350 33.74 -10.08 1.50
C ALA A 350 35.24 -9.72 1.50
N HIS A 351 35.89 -9.63 0.32
CA HIS A 351 37.35 -9.43 0.18
C HIS A 351 37.77 -7.95 0.06
N VAL A 352 38.78 -7.49 0.82
CA VAL A 352 39.29 -6.10 0.79
C VAL A 352 40.28 -5.88 -0.37
N LEU A 353 40.10 -4.78 -1.13
CA LEU A 353 40.97 -4.36 -2.22
C LEU A 353 42.19 -3.56 -1.72
N PRO A 354 43.41 -3.88 -2.19
CA PRO A 354 44.62 -3.13 -1.83
C PRO A 354 44.76 -1.86 -2.70
N THR A 355 43.94 -0.83 -2.42
CA THR A 355 43.85 0.37 -3.27
C THR A 355 45.14 1.19 -3.33
N VAL A 356 46.06 1.05 -2.38
CA VAL A 356 47.42 1.61 -2.46
C VAL A 356 48.16 1.24 -3.76
N ASN A 357 47.81 0.12 -4.37
CA ASN A 357 48.41 -0.38 -5.62
C ASN A 357 47.56 -0.09 -6.87
N ALA A 358 46.54 0.76 -6.78
CA ALA A 358 45.69 1.11 -7.91
C ALA A 358 46.44 1.97 -8.93
N ASN A 359 46.36 1.60 -10.21
CA ASN A 359 46.89 2.42 -11.30
C ASN A 359 45.90 3.54 -11.61
N VAL A 360 46.41 4.74 -11.86
CA VAL A 360 45.58 5.83 -12.42
C VAL A 360 45.34 5.50 -13.88
N ASP A 361 44.08 5.44 -14.30
CA ASP A 361 43.71 5.26 -15.70
C ASP A 361 43.68 6.64 -16.39
N GLU A 362 42.54 7.35 -16.37
CA GLU A 362 42.39 8.75 -16.76
C GLU A 362 41.26 9.42 -15.97
N GLY A 363 41.29 10.76 -15.80
CA GLY A 363 40.23 11.50 -15.10
C GLY A 363 40.03 11.03 -13.65
N ARG A 364 38.80 10.61 -13.30
CA ARG A 364 38.45 10.09 -11.96
C ARG A 364 38.57 8.56 -11.83
N ALA A 365 39.07 7.86 -12.85
CA ALA A 365 39.09 6.40 -12.90
C ALA A 365 40.41 5.80 -12.41
N PHE A 366 40.29 4.74 -11.62
CA PHE A 366 41.39 3.91 -11.13
C PHE A 366 41.21 2.47 -11.58
N ALA A 367 42.32 1.78 -11.86
CA ALA A 367 42.34 0.41 -12.34
C ALA A 367 43.16 -0.51 -11.44
N LEU A 368 42.57 -1.64 -11.05
CA LEU A 368 43.24 -2.72 -10.30
C LEU A 368 43.13 -4.05 -11.05
N PRO A 369 44.16 -4.92 -11.02
CA PRO A 369 44.01 -6.31 -11.46
C PRO A 369 42.97 -7.05 -10.59
N LEU A 370 42.05 -7.77 -11.22
CA LEU A 370 41.05 -8.59 -10.54
C LEU A 370 41.00 -9.96 -11.23
N LEU A 371 41.81 -10.91 -10.72
CA LEU A 371 42.14 -12.15 -11.44
C LEU A 371 41.17 -13.32 -11.19
N ALA A 372 40.20 -13.18 -10.28
CA ALA A 372 39.43 -14.30 -9.73
C ALA A 372 37.91 -14.25 -10.03
N ALA A 373 37.46 -13.49 -11.02
CA ALA A 373 36.04 -13.40 -11.40
C ALA A 373 35.87 -13.39 -12.94
N PRO A 374 34.74 -13.89 -13.49
CA PRO A 374 34.39 -13.65 -14.90
C PRO A 374 34.36 -12.14 -15.16
N SER A 375 35.00 -11.69 -16.24
CA SER A 375 35.04 -10.26 -16.61
C SER A 375 34.22 -9.99 -17.85
N ASP A 376 33.64 -8.80 -17.95
CA ASP A 376 32.92 -8.35 -19.13
C ASP A 376 33.80 -8.42 -20.39
N THR A 377 33.17 -8.73 -21.52
CA THR A 377 33.78 -8.75 -22.86
C THR A 377 32.86 -8.03 -23.85
N ALA A 378 33.36 -7.63 -25.02
CA ALA A 378 32.55 -6.96 -26.04
C ALA A 378 31.33 -7.79 -26.48
N SER A 379 31.45 -9.11 -26.45
CA SER A 379 30.38 -10.08 -26.75
C SER A 379 29.45 -10.36 -25.57
N ARG A 380 29.87 -10.08 -24.34
CA ARG A 380 29.13 -10.32 -23.10
C ARG A 380 29.41 -9.19 -22.11
N PRO A 381 28.81 -7.99 -22.30
CA PRO A 381 29.19 -6.77 -21.58
C PRO A 381 28.70 -6.69 -20.13
N THR A 382 28.00 -7.72 -19.65
CA THR A 382 27.51 -7.87 -18.27
C THR A 382 27.84 -9.26 -17.70
N LEU A 383 28.92 -9.88 -18.20
CA LEU A 383 29.37 -11.20 -17.74
C LEU A 383 29.89 -11.15 -16.28
N SER A 384 30.46 -10.02 -15.89
CA SER A 384 30.97 -9.83 -14.54
C SER A 384 29.85 -9.78 -13.52
N GLN A 385 30.03 -10.47 -12.40
CA GLN A 385 29.12 -10.42 -11.25
C GLN A 385 29.74 -9.70 -10.05
N VAL A 386 30.82 -8.96 -10.29
CA VAL A 386 31.56 -8.26 -9.24
C VAL A 386 30.70 -7.16 -8.63
N VAL A 387 30.56 -7.16 -7.30
CA VAL A 387 29.98 -6.06 -6.53
C VAL A 387 31.09 -5.38 -5.75
N LEU A 388 31.21 -4.06 -5.90
CA LEU A 388 32.26 -3.23 -5.29
C LEU A 388 31.67 -2.39 -4.15
N PHE A 389 32.41 -2.24 -3.06
CA PHE A 389 32.03 -1.47 -1.87
C PHE A 389 33.09 -0.43 -1.51
N GLU A 390 32.66 0.67 -0.90
CA GLU A 390 33.45 1.72 -0.26
C GLU A 390 32.94 1.91 1.18
N ASP A 391 33.79 1.67 2.17
CA ASP A 391 33.44 1.66 3.60
C ASP A 391 32.21 0.77 3.93
N GLY A 392 32.06 -0.33 3.18
CA GLY A 392 30.94 -1.25 3.29
C GLY A 392 29.67 -0.84 2.53
N VAL A 393 29.66 0.33 1.88
CA VAL A 393 28.55 0.82 1.05
C VAL A 393 28.78 0.42 -0.41
N PRO A 394 27.82 -0.22 -1.10
CA PRO A 394 28.00 -0.62 -2.49
C PRO A 394 28.13 0.59 -3.40
N LEU A 395 29.17 0.57 -4.25
CA LEU A 395 29.45 1.55 -5.27
C LEU A 395 28.67 1.20 -6.56
N GLY A 396 28.30 2.22 -7.36
CA GLY A 396 27.72 2.02 -8.68
C GLY A 396 27.43 3.33 -9.41
N PRO A 397 26.84 3.27 -10.63
CA PRO A 397 26.46 2.07 -11.38
C PRO A 397 27.60 1.11 -11.79
N ALA A 398 27.35 -0.20 -11.71
CA ALA A 398 28.21 -1.27 -12.24
C ALA A 398 28.15 -1.34 -13.78
N HIS A 399 29.10 -2.01 -14.41
CA HIS A 399 29.24 -2.12 -15.89
C HIS A 399 29.25 -0.76 -16.61
N SER A 400 29.65 0.31 -15.90
CA SER A 400 29.71 1.63 -16.49
C SER A 400 30.76 1.66 -17.60
N THR A 401 30.45 2.33 -18.71
CA THR A 401 31.46 2.57 -19.75
C THR A 401 32.67 3.29 -19.15
N HIS A 402 33.88 2.97 -19.62
CA HIS A 402 35.09 3.56 -19.04
C HIS A 402 35.06 5.10 -19.12
N ASP A 403 34.48 5.66 -20.18
CA ASP A 403 34.29 7.11 -20.32
C ASP A 403 33.37 7.69 -19.23
N ALA A 404 32.30 7.01 -18.84
CA ALA A 404 31.44 7.44 -17.74
C ALA A 404 32.17 7.39 -16.39
N ILE A 405 33.03 6.40 -16.16
CA ILE A 405 33.86 6.30 -14.95
C ILE A 405 34.88 7.46 -14.91
N ARG A 406 35.52 7.75 -16.04
CA ARG A 406 36.54 8.82 -16.17
C ARG A 406 35.96 10.21 -16.03
N THR A 407 34.81 10.48 -16.65
CA THR A 407 34.23 11.84 -16.78
C THR A 407 33.23 12.19 -15.70
N LEU A 408 32.37 11.23 -15.30
CA LEU A 408 31.32 11.47 -14.30
C LEU A 408 31.80 11.03 -12.91
N GLY A 409 32.48 9.89 -12.80
CA GLY A 409 32.89 9.30 -11.52
C GLY A 409 31.68 8.93 -10.65
N GLY A 410 31.79 9.15 -9.33
CA GLY A 410 30.67 9.03 -8.39
C GLY A 410 30.36 7.61 -7.94
N GLY A 411 31.38 6.76 -7.80
CA GLY A 411 31.20 5.36 -7.41
C GLY A 411 30.98 4.41 -8.59
N ARG A 412 31.01 4.88 -9.83
CA ARG A 412 30.87 4.03 -11.02
C ARG A 412 32.02 3.04 -11.12
N PHE A 413 31.71 1.81 -11.56
CA PHE A 413 32.73 0.80 -11.81
C PHE A 413 32.37 -0.14 -12.97
N SER A 414 33.39 -0.83 -13.49
CA SER A 414 33.31 -1.87 -14.51
C SER A 414 34.42 -2.89 -14.30
N HIS A 415 34.12 -4.18 -14.52
CA HIS A 415 35.11 -5.24 -14.42
C HIS A 415 35.27 -5.89 -15.79
N TRP A 416 36.31 -5.47 -16.50
CA TRP A 416 36.50 -5.71 -17.92
C TRP A 416 37.88 -6.31 -18.18
N ASN A 417 37.92 -7.46 -18.88
CA ASN A 417 39.13 -8.18 -19.24
C ASN A 417 40.11 -8.41 -18.06
N GLY A 418 39.61 -8.93 -16.93
CA GLY A 418 40.37 -9.22 -15.72
C GLY A 418 40.87 -8.00 -14.93
N ARG A 419 40.30 -6.82 -15.17
CA ARG A 419 40.64 -5.57 -14.47
C ARG A 419 39.40 -4.84 -13.99
N LEU A 420 39.45 -4.35 -12.76
CA LEU A 420 38.41 -3.51 -12.17
C LEU A 420 38.75 -2.05 -12.39
N TYR A 421 37.91 -1.34 -13.14
CA TYR A 421 37.93 0.11 -13.32
C TYR A 421 36.87 0.72 -12.41
N PHE A 422 37.24 1.68 -11.56
CA PHE A 422 36.28 2.31 -10.63
C PHE A 422 36.69 3.72 -10.21
N SER A 423 35.76 4.46 -9.63
CA SER A 423 35.98 5.77 -9.01
C SER A 423 35.44 5.76 -7.58
N SER A 424 35.97 6.59 -6.69
CA SER A 424 35.35 6.78 -5.37
C SER A 424 33.97 7.44 -5.51
N SER A 425 33.13 7.29 -4.49
CA SER A 425 31.78 7.89 -4.47
C SER A 425 31.79 9.42 -4.60
N ASP A 426 32.85 10.07 -4.13
CA ASP A 426 33.02 11.53 -4.10
C ASP A 426 34.09 12.06 -5.07
N GLY A 427 34.72 11.18 -5.85
CA GLY A 427 35.81 11.50 -6.77
C GLY A 427 37.17 11.78 -6.14
N SER A 428 37.36 11.55 -4.84
CA SER A 428 38.67 11.57 -4.16
C SER A 428 39.62 10.44 -4.62
N ASP A 429 40.94 10.63 -4.43
CA ASP A 429 41.94 9.63 -4.81
C ASP A 429 41.88 8.39 -3.89
N VAL A 430 41.48 7.25 -4.45
CA VAL A 430 41.25 5.97 -3.76
C VAL A 430 42.50 5.41 -3.08
N ARG A 431 43.70 5.90 -3.44
CA ARG A 431 44.98 5.45 -2.87
C ARG A 431 45.31 6.15 -1.55
N THR A 432 44.75 7.35 -1.34
CA THR A 432 45.14 8.25 -0.24
C THR A 432 43.96 8.75 0.60
N ASN A 433 42.71 8.49 0.19
CA ASN A 433 41.53 9.01 0.87
C ASN A 433 41.19 8.33 2.22
N GLY A 434 41.92 7.27 2.59
CA GLY A 434 41.75 6.56 3.86
C GLY A 434 40.51 5.68 3.94
N ARG A 435 39.77 5.48 2.83
CA ARG A 435 38.58 4.62 2.77
C ARG A 435 38.94 3.17 2.45
N VAL A 436 38.11 2.24 2.90
CA VAL A 436 38.28 0.80 2.68
C VAL A 436 37.43 0.36 1.51
N TYR A 437 38.04 -0.18 0.46
CA TYR A 437 37.33 -0.72 -0.69
C TYR A 437 37.33 -2.23 -0.64
N SER A 438 36.21 -2.88 -0.95
CA SER A 438 36.09 -4.35 -0.95
C SER A 438 35.21 -4.84 -2.08
N TYR A 439 35.34 -6.10 -2.47
CA TYR A 439 34.54 -6.69 -3.54
C TYR A 439 34.07 -8.11 -3.22
N LEU A 440 33.02 -8.53 -3.93
CA LEU A 440 32.53 -9.91 -3.96
C LEU A 440 32.63 -10.45 -5.39
N ALA A 441 33.09 -11.69 -5.55
CA ALA A 441 33.22 -12.42 -6.82
C ALA A 441 32.90 -13.92 -6.61
N SER A 442 32.25 -14.57 -7.57
CA SER A 442 31.85 -16.00 -7.52
C SER A 442 32.70 -16.87 -8.44
N PRO A 443 33.27 -18.00 -7.97
CA PRO A 443 33.72 -19.11 -8.81
C PRO A 443 32.94 -20.43 -8.58
N ASP A 444 32.81 -21.22 -9.65
CA ASP A 444 32.00 -22.44 -9.83
C ASP A 444 32.26 -23.60 -8.85
N CYS A 445 31.19 -24.33 -8.49
CA CYS A 445 31.25 -25.74 -8.06
C CYS A 445 30.13 -26.56 -8.75
N ASP A 446 30.56 -27.50 -9.59
CA ASP A 446 29.79 -28.57 -10.23
C ASP A 446 29.19 -29.56 -9.21
N ASP A 447 28.08 -30.24 -9.56
CA ASP A 447 27.70 -31.61 -9.11
C ASP A 447 26.41 -32.13 -9.84
N GLY A 448 26.56 -32.63 -11.08
CA GLY A 448 25.90 -33.85 -11.63
C GLY A 448 24.40 -33.93 -12.05
N PHE A 449 24.14 -33.86 -13.38
CA PHE A 449 23.06 -34.47 -14.24
C PHE A 449 21.59 -33.90 -14.27
N PRO A 450 20.81 -34.06 -15.39
CA PRO A 450 20.82 -33.30 -16.65
C PRO A 450 19.48 -32.54 -16.97
N GLU A 451 19.57 -31.58 -17.90
CA GLU A 451 18.54 -30.62 -18.36
C GLU A 451 17.25 -31.19 -19.00
N ALA A 452 16.14 -30.49 -18.78
CA ALA A 452 15.04 -30.40 -19.75
C ALA A 452 15.01 -28.97 -20.33
N GLN A 453 15.25 -28.88 -21.64
CA GLN A 453 15.41 -27.64 -22.40
C GLN A 453 14.06 -26.92 -22.63
N LEU A 454 14.00 -25.61 -22.37
CA LEU A 454 12.94 -24.73 -22.86
C LEU A 454 13.57 -23.75 -23.87
N GLU A 455 13.22 -23.90 -25.15
CA GLU A 455 13.86 -23.22 -26.29
C GLU A 455 13.35 -21.78 -26.51
N THR A 456 14.29 -20.82 -26.56
CA THR A 456 14.06 -19.40 -26.88
C THR A 456 14.34 -19.06 -28.35
N CYS A 457 13.76 -17.97 -28.89
CA CYS A 457 14.01 -17.51 -30.26
C CYS A 457 15.47 -17.04 -30.47
N ASP A 458 16.14 -17.45 -31.55
CA ASP A 458 17.51 -17.05 -31.85
C ASP A 458 17.54 -15.68 -32.56
N ALA A 459 18.25 -14.69 -32.01
CA ALA A 459 18.42 -13.40 -32.67
C ALA A 459 19.30 -13.53 -33.94
N LEU A 460 18.89 -12.87 -35.03
CA LEU A 460 19.67 -12.76 -36.25
C LEU A 460 20.64 -11.58 -36.16
N ASP A 461 21.94 -11.87 -36.28
CA ASP A 461 22.94 -10.85 -36.49
C ASP A 461 22.94 -10.45 -37.97
N LEU A 462 22.48 -9.23 -38.26
CA LEU A 462 22.37 -8.71 -39.61
C LEU A 462 23.62 -7.97 -40.09
N SER A 463 24.67 -7.87 -39.26
CA SER A 463 25.93 -7.26 -39.68
C SER A 463 26.60 -8.02 -40.83
N GLU A 464 26.31 -9.32 -40.96
CA GLU A 464 26.80 -10.20 -42.02
C GLU A 464 25.80 -10.37 -43.19
N ALA A 465 24.63 -9.72 -43.14
CA ALA A 465 23.64 -9.81 -44.20
C ALA A 465 24.07 -9.02 -45.45
N VAL A 466 24.07 -9.69 -46.60
CA VAL A 466 24.44 -9.11 -47.91
C VAL A 466 23.22 -8.97 -48.80
N SER A 467 23.17 -7.92 -49.62
CA SER A 467 22.07 -7.74 -50.58
C SER A 467 22.08 -8.86 -51.61
N ASP A 468 20.92 -9.48 -51.83
CA ASP A 468 20.73 -10.60 -52.77
C ASP A 468 20.05 -10.15 -54.08
N GLY A 469 19.97 -8.83 -54.31
CA GLY A 469 19.29 -8.20 -55.44
C GLY A 469 17.87 -7.72 -55.11
N GLY A 470 17.48 -6.55 -55.65
CA GLY A 470 16.17 -5.95 -55.36
C GLY A 470 16.02 -5.59 -53.87
N VAL A 471 14.92 -6.04 -53.25
CA VAL A 471 14.62 -5.82 -51.81
C VAL A 471 15.03 -7.00 -50.91
N ALA A 472 15.69 -8.02 -51.47
CA ALA A 472 16.08 -9.23 -50.75
C ALA A 472 17.48 -9.12 -50.13
N TRP A 473 17.62 -9.75 -48.96
CA TRP A 473 18.83 -9.85 -48.18
C TRP A 473 19.13 -11.31 -47.89
N ARG A 474 20.40 -11.70 -48.01
CA ARG A 474 20.90 -13.03 -47.73
C ARG A 474 21.79 -12.98 -46.49
N LEU A 475 21.51 -13.88 -45.56
CA LEU A 475 22.33 -14.16 -44.40
C LEU A 475 22.82 -15.60 -44.48
N SER A 476 24.13 -15.80 -44.64
CA SER A 476 24.74 -17.14 -44.72
C SER A 476 25.23 -17.55 -43.34
N LYS A 477 24.43 -18.37 -42.66
CA LYS A 477 24.65 -18.84 -41.29
C LYS A 477 24.11 -20.26 -41.14
N ALA A 478 24.85 -21.13 -40.47
CA ALA A 478 24.35 -22.45 -40.12
C ALA A 478 23.22 -22.32 -39.08
N PHE A 479 21.99 -22.67 -39.46
CA PHE A 479 20.85 -22.78 -38.56
C PHE A 479 20.73 -24.21 -38.02
N SER A 480 20.09 -24.36 -36.86
CA SER A 480 19.83 -25.66 -36.23
C SER A 480 18.92 -26.56 -37.10
N GLU A 481 18.10 -25.95 -37.95
CA GLU A 481 17.27 -26.62 -38.93
C GLU A 481 17.96 -26.74 -40.30
N PRO A 482 17.71 -27.81 -41.07
CA PRO A 482 18.22 -27.90 -42.43
C PRO A 482 17.38 -27.06 -43.41
N GLY A 483 18.04 -26.25 -44.24
CA GLY A 483 17.38 -25.49 -45.29
C GLY A 483 16.78 -26.34 -46.42
N ASP A 484 15.89 -25.71 -47.18
CA ASP A 484 15.28 -26.22 -48.40
C ASP A 484 16.34 -26.54 -49.47
N THR A 485 15.96 -27.44 -50.37
CA THR A 485 16.77 -27.80 -51.54
C THR A 485 15.86 -27.94 -52.75
N ALA A 486 16.42 -27.89 -53.96
CA ALA A 486 15.65 -28.03 -55.21
C ALA A 486 14.79 -29.32 -55.26
N ASN A 487 15.23 -30.38 -54.58
CA ASN A 487 14.53 -31.67 -54.54
C ASN A 487 13.57 -31.80 -53.35
N LYS A 488 13.60 -30.88 -52.39
CA LYS A 488 12.75 -30.83 -51.19
C LYS A 488 12.48 -29.36 -50.78
N PRO A 489 11.59 -28.65 -51.49
CA PRO A 489 11.35 -27.20 -51.32
C PRO A 489 10.49 -26.82 -50.09
N GLY A 490 10.30 -27.73 -49.13
CA GLY A 490 9.61 -27.49 -47.85
C GLY A 490 10.24 -28.29 -46.72
N ARG A 491 11.57 -28.46 -46.78
CA ARG A 491 12.36 -29.19 -45.79
C ARG A 491 12.61 -28.34 -44.55
N SER A 492 12.77 -27.03 -44.73
CA SER A 492 13.02 -26.09 -43.65
C SER A 492 11.79 -25.96 -42.76
N ARG A 493 12.01 -25.88 -41.45
CA ARG A 493 10.98 -25.55 -40.45
C ARG A 493 11.23 -24.21 -39.80
N LEU A 494 12.18 -23.46 -40.34
CA LEU A 494 12.62 -22.18 -39.80
C LEU A 494 11.55 -21.11 -40.08
N MET A 495 11.05 -20.48 -39.03
CA MET A 495 10.25 -19.27 -39.09
C MET A 495 11.11 -18.05 -38.79
N VAL A 496 10.81 -16.92 -39.43
CA VAL A 496 11.50 -15.65 -39.23
C VAL A 496 10.53 -14.66 -38.58
N PHE A 497 11.02 -13.82 -37.69
CA PHE A 497 10.25 -12.79 -36.99
C PHE A 497 10.94 -11.42 -37.17
N GLU A 498 10.13 -10.37 -37.28
CA GLU A 498 10.52 -8.96 -37.27
C GLU A 498 9.78 -8.27 -36.13
N ASP A 499 10.52 -7.68 -35.19
CA ASP A 499 10.01 -7.10 -33.94
C ASP A 499 9.05 -8.04 -33.20
N GLY A 500 9.37 -9.34 -33.23
CA GLY A 500 8.57 -10.40 -32.60
C GLY A 500 7.36 -10.88 -33.40
N ARG A 501 7.09 -10.29 -34.57
CA ARG A 501 5.98 -10.68 -35.46
C ARG A 501 6.46 -11.61 -36.57
N PRO A 502 5.74 -12.70 -36.89
CA PRO A 502 6.13 -13.58 -38.00
C PRO A 502 6.25 -12.80 -39.31
N LEU A 503 7.40 -12.96 -39.94
CA LEU A 503 7.74 -12.31 -41.19
C LEU A 503 7.16 -13.15 -42.34
N GLY A 504 5.96 -12.76 -42.80
CA GLY A 504 5.32 -13.16 -44.06
C GLY A 504 5.44 -14.62 -44.51
N LEU A 505 5.44 -14.84 -45.83
CA LEU A 505 5.34 -16.17 -46.45
C LEU A 505 6.72 -16.83 -46.58
N GLY A 506 6.91 -18.00 -45.96
CA GLY A 506 8.11 -18.83 -46.09
C GLY A 506 8.16 -19.65 -47.39
N HIS A 507 9.30 -20.31 -47.64
CA HIS A 507 9.54 -21.20 -48.80
C HIS A 507 9.32 -20.54 -50.17
N ARG A 508 9.54 -19.22 -50.28
CA ARG A 508 9.32 -18.51 -51.54
C ARG A 508 10.51 -18.63 -52.47
N VAL A 509 10.23 -18.80 -53.76
CA VAL A 509 11.28 -18.78 -54.78
C VAL A 509 12.01 -17.44 -54.71
N HIS A 510 13.34 -17.47 -54.80
CA HIS A 510 14.16 -16.32 -54.44
C HIS A 510 13.83 -15.07 -55.28
N ASP A 511 13.39 -15.24 -56.52
CA ASP A 511 12.99 -14.14 -57.39
C ASP A 511 11.75 -13.38 -56.88
N GLU A 512 10.81 -14.03 -56.22
CA GLU A 512 9.66 -13.35 -55.59
C GLU A 512 10.11 -12.51 -54.39
N ILE A 513 11.09 -12.99 -53.63
CA ILE A 513 11.64 -12.24 -52.49
C ILE A 513 12.35 -10.99 -53.00
N ARG A 514 13.13 -11.12 -54.09
CA ARG A 514 13.86 -9.99 -54.71
C ARG A 514 12.95 -8.94 -55.31
N THR A 515 11.86 -9.35 -55.94
CA THR A 515 11.01 -8.46 -56.76
C THR A 515 9.79 -7.92 -56.02
N LEU A 516 9.18 -8.72 -55.14
CA LEU A 516 7.96 -8.35 -54.41
C LEU A 516 8.24 -8.02 -52.94
N GLY A 517 9.16 -8.77 -52.32
CA GLY A 517 9.50 -8.63 -50.91
C GLY A 517 8.30 -8.78 -49.97
N ALA A 518 8.06 -7.77 -49.12
CA ALA A 518 6.97 -7.65 -48.15
C ALA A 518 6.94 -8.79 -47.13
N GLY A 519 8.09 -9.03 -46.49
CA GLY A 519 8.23 -10.08 -45.48
C GLY A 519 8.33 -11.51 -46.01
N ARG A 520 8.55 -11.72 -47.31
CA ARG A 520 8.78 -13.08 -47.84
C ARG A 520 10.17 -13.58 -47.46
N PHE A 521 10.30 -14.90 -47.24
CA PHE A 521 11.58 -15.52 -46.97
C PHE A 521 11.72 -16.95 -47.51
N SER A 522 12.98 -17.40 -47.62
CA SER A 522 13.40 -18.74 -48.01
C SER A 522 14.64 -19.10 -47.21
N HIS A 523 14.59 -20.22 -46.50
CA HIS A 523 15.77 -20.79 -45.85
C HIS A 523 16.28 -21.93 -46.74
N TRP A 524 17.39 -21.69 -47.43
CA TRP A 524 17.92 -22.50 -48.51
C TRP A 524 19.33 -22.96 -48.18
N TYR A 525 19.56 -24.27 -48.03
CA TYR A 525 20.77 -24.85 -47.45
C TYR A 525 21.16 -24.25 -46.08
N ASP A 526 22.20 -23.41 -46.04
CA ASP A 526 22.77 -22.72 -44.88
C ASP A 526 22.58 -21.20 -44.98
N SER A 527 21.63 -20.76 -45.80
CA SER A 527 21.41 -19.35 -46.10
C SER A 527 19.94 -19.00 -45.93
N LEU A 528 19.66 -17.93 -45.19
CA LEU A 528 18.34 -17.32 -45.10
C LEU A 528 18.27 -16.14 -46.06
N ILE A 529 17.32 -16.18 -46.99
CA ILE A 529 17.02 -15.10 -47.93
C ILE A 529 15.67 -14.50 -47.53
N PHE A 530 15.62 -13.21 -47.23
CA PHE A 530 14.40 -12.56 -46.75
C PHE A 530 14.33 -11.08 -47.14
N SER A 531 13.15 -10.47 -47.02
CA SER A 531 12.93 -9.03 -47.14
C SER A 531 12.23 -8.49 -45.90
N ALA A 532 12.52 -7.26 -45.46
CA ALA A 532 11.73 -6.60 -44.42
C ALA A 532 10.24 -6.49 -44.81
N SER A 533 9.34 -6.38 -43.82
CA SER A 533 7.89 -6.34 -44.08
C SER A 533 7.44 -5.15 -44.96
N ASP A 534 8.18 -4.04 -44.92
CA ASP A 534 7.98 -2.82 -45.72
C ASP A 534 9.08 -2.60 -46.77
N ASN A 535 9.89 -3.62 -47.03
CA ASN A 535 11.01 -3.60 -47.99
C ASN A 535 12.17 -2.63 -47.65
N THR A 536 12.22 -2.09 -46.44
CA THR A 536 13.37 -1.29 -45.97
C THR A 536 14.62 -2.15 -45.74
N ASP A 537 15.81 -1.54 -45.68
CA ASP A 537 17.06 -2.27 -45.39
C ASP A 537 17.04 -2.77 -43.93
N PRO A 538 17.00 -4.10 -43.70
CA PRO A 538 16.83 -4.70 -42.38
C PRO A 538 18.02 -4.46 -41.44
N ARG A 539 19.17 -4.01 -41.96
CA ARG A 539 20.36 -3.72 -41.15
C ARG A 539 20.30 -2.33 -40.51
N THR A 540 19.54 -1.43 -41.11
CA THR A 540 19.52 -0.01 -40.72
C THR A 540 18.15 0.51 -40.34
N ASN A 541 17.09 -0.26 -40.57
CA ASN A 541 15.71 0.14 -40.26
C ASN A 541 15.40 0.14 -38.75
N GLY A 542 16.35 -0.29 -37.92
CA GLY A 542 16.22 -0.28 -36.46
C GLY A 542 15.34 -1.39 -35.90
N ARG A 543 14.91 -2.36 -36.73
CA ARG A 543 14.06 -3.49 -36.32
C ARG A 543 14.90 -4.69 -35.90
N ARG A 544 14.37 -5.51 -35.00
CA ARG A 544 15.00 -6.74 -34.53
C ARG A 544 14.47 -7.94 -35.30
N TYR A 545 15.38 -8.78 -35.81
CA TYR A 545 15.03 -9.99 -36.53
C TYR A 545 15.45 -11.22 -35.73
N SER A 546 14.60 -12.23 -35.67
CA SER A 546 14.88 -13.50 -34.98
C SER A 546 14.30 -14.70 -35.73
N VAL A 547 14.74 -15.90 -35.37
CA VAL A 547 14.27 -17.15 -35.97
C VAL A 547 13.89 -18.20 -34.92
N LYS A 548 12.94 -19.07 -35.27
CA LYS A 548 12.54 -20.22 -34.43
C LYS A 548 12.09 -21.40 -35.31
N ALA A 549 12.36 -22.63 -34.89
CA ALA A 549 11.84 -23.81 -35.55
C ALA A 549 10.37 -24.06 -35.18
N SER A 550 9.52 -24.42 -36.16
CA SER A 550 8.13 -24.82 -35.92
C SER A 550 7.98 -26.34 -35.76
N HIS A 551 6.97 -26.76 -34.99
CA HIS A 551 6.64 -28.17 -34.76
C HIS A 551 5.55 -28.64 -35.72
N LEU A 552 5.65 -29.86 -36.24
CA LEU A 552 4.66 -30.42 -37.16
C LEU A 552 3.43 -30.93 -36.39
N VAL A 553 2.24 -30.58 -36.86
CA VAL A 553 0.99 -31.19 -36.41
C VAL A 553 0.81 -32.51 -37.15
N LYS A 554 0.81 -33.63 -36.42
CA LYS A 554 0.65 -34.99 -36.98
C LYS A 554 -0.81 -35.26 -37.30
N VAL A 555 -1.34 -34.62 -38.34
CA VAL A 555 -2.76 -34.73 -38.73
C VAL A 555 -3.20 -36.16 -39.02
N SER A 556 -2.30 -37.06 -39.44
CA SER A 556 -2.61 -38.48 -39.63
C SER A 556 -3.08 -39.20 -38.36
N ALA A 557 -2.78 -38.68 -37.18
CA ALA A 557 -3.21 -39.22 -35.88
C ALA A 557 -4.51 -38.58 -35.37
N ALA A 558 -5.06 -37.57 -36.07
CA ALA A 558 -6.22 -36.82 -35.61
C ALA A 558 -7.53 -37.57 -35.89
N ALA A 559 -8.41 -37.61 -34.89
CA ALA A 559 -9.76 -38.16 -34.98
C ALA A 559 -10.74 -37.10 -35.51
N SER A 560 -11.77 -37.54 -36.24
CA SER A 560 -12.83 -36.63 -36.64
C SER A 560 -13.67 -36.26 -35.42
N ALA A 561 -13.75 -34.97 -35.10
CA ALA A 561 -14.84 -34.45 -34.27
C ALA A 561 -15.99 -34.06 -35.22
N GLU A 562 -17.23 -33.98 -34.74
CA GLU A 562 -18.39 -33.70 -35.61
C GLU A 562 -18.22 -32.43 -36.48
N GLY A 563 -18.76 -32.41 -37.71
CA GLY A 563 -18.68 -31.23 -38.59
C GLY A 563 -17.30 -31.00 -39.21
N HIS A 564 -16.83 -29.75 -39.24
CA HIS A 564 -15.53 -29.35 -39.82
C HIS A 564 -14.33 -29.49 -38.88
N ALA A 565 -14.54 -29.93 -37.62
CA ALA A 565 -13.50 -29.96 -36.60
C ALA A 565 -12.73 -31.29 -36.59
N LEU A 566 -11.41 -31.22 -36.48
CA LEU A 566 -10.56 -32.34 -36.11
C LEU A 566 -10.04 -32.19 -34.69
N LEU A 567 -9.98 -33.33 -34.01
CA LEU A 567 -9.44 -33.47 -32.67
C LEU A 567 -8.12 -34.22 -32.73
N LEU A 568 -7.06 -33.60 -32.22
CA LEU A 568 -5.77 -34.24 -32.02
C LEU A 568 -5.44 -34.19 -30.52
N GLU A 569 -5.43 -35.35 -29.88
CA GLU A 569 -4.98 -35.50 -28.49
C GLU A 569 -3.48 -35.80 -28.50
N ASP A 570 -2.66 -34.84 -28.07
CA ASP A 570 -1.20 -34.98 -28.01
C ASP A 570 -0.63 -34.12 -26.88
N ALA A 571 0.55 -34.47 -26.38
CA ALA A 571 1.26 -33.68 -25.38
C ALA A 571 2.01 -32.55 -26.07
N PHE A 572 1.32 -31.44 -26.36
CA PHE A 572 1.89 -30.30 -27.11
C PHE A 572 2.96 -29.51 -26.35
N GLY A 573 3.21 -29.83 -25.07
CA GLY A 573 4.27 -29.23 -24.26
C GLY A 573 3.94 -27.85 -23.68
N ALA A 574 2.68 -27.42 -23.75
CA ALA A 574 2.17 -26.20 -23.12
C ALA A 574 0.70 -26.39 -22.67
N PRO A 575 0.20 -25.59 -21.73
CA PRO A 575 -1.19 -25.69 -21.27
C PRO A 575 -2.16 -25.26 -22.38
N GLY A 576 -3.22 -26.04 -22.60
CA GLY A 576 -4.37 -25.62 -23.39
C GLY A 576 -5.37 -24.77 -22.62
N ASP A 577 -6.28 -24.16 -23.36
CA ASP A 577 -7.46 -23.44 -22.88
C ASP A 577 -8.32 -24.29 -21.95
N LEU A 578 -8.98 -23.63 -20.99
CA LEU A 578 -9.85 -24.26 -19.99
C LEU A 578 -11.11 -23.41 -19.78
N PRO A 579 -12.21 -23.96 -19.22
CA PRO A 579 -13.45 -23.20 -19.00
C PRO A 579 -13.28 -21.92 -18.17
N GLY A 580 -12.33 -21.93 -17.22
CA GLY A 580 -11.98 -20.78 -16.38
C GLY A 580 -10.86 -19.91 -16.93
N SER A 581 -10.24 -20.31 -18.04
CA SER A 581 -9.16 -19.59 -18.71
C SER A 581 -9.23 -19.87 -20.21
N PRO A 582 -10.23 -19.32 -20.91
CA PRO A 582 -10.58 -19.73 -22.27
C PRO A 582 -9.56 -19.32 -23.34
N ALA A 583 -8.49 -18.59 -22.95
CA ALA A 583 -7.39 -18.19 -23.81
C ALA A 583 -6.01 -18.49 -23.19
N ALA A 584 -5.92 -19.55 -22.37
CA ALA A 584 -4.67 -19.94 -21.70
C ALA A 584 -3.60 -20.48 -22.66
N SER A 585 -4.00 -20.99 -23.81
CA SER A 585 -3.08 -21.55 -24.79
C SER A 585 -2.27 -20.48 -25.51
N SER A 586 -0.94 -20.55 -25.44
CA SER A 586 -0.04 -19.72 -26.26
C SER A 586 0.20 -20.28 -27.67
N MET A 587 -0.54 -21.32 -28.06
CA MET A 587 -0.37 -22.01 -29.33
C MET A 587 -0.82 -21.15 -30.51
N ARG A 588 0.08 -20.97 -31.47
CA ARG A 588 -0.21 -20.41 -32.78
C ARG A 588 -0.13 -21.54 -33.81
N LEU A 589 -1.17 -21.66 -34.65
CA LEU A 589 -1.32 -22.75 -35.61
C LEU A 589 -1.22 -22.20 -37.03
N PHE A 590 -0.51 -22.91 -37.92
CA PHE A 590 -0.23 -22.48 -39.28
C PHE A 590 -0.59 -23.57 -40.29
N GLU A 591 -1.17 -23.17 -41.42
CA GLU A 591 -1.44 -23.97 -42.61
C GLU A 591 -0.54 -23.48 -43.74
N ASP A 592 0.36 -24.34 -44.23
CA ASP A 592 1.38 -24.02 -45.24
C ASP A 592 2.19 -22.74 -44.91
N GLY A 593 2.42 -22.53 -43.61
CA GLY A 593 3.15 -21.36 -43.06
C GLY A 593 2.30 -20.11 -42.87
N VAL A 594 1.01 -20.12 -43.20
CA VAL A 594 0.06 -19.03 -42.95
C VAL A 594 -0.71 -19.29 -41.65
N GLU A 595 -0.74 -18.32 -40.76
CA GLU A 595 -1.43 -18.47 -39.48
C GLU A 595 -2.94 -18.64 -39.65
N LEU A 596 -3.49 -19.65 -38.99
CA LEU A 596 -4.90 -19.96 -38.92
C LEU A 596 -5.55 -19.22 -37.74
N GLY A 597 -6.83 -18.89 -37.86
CA GLY A 597 -7.63 -18.36 -36.76
C GLY A 597 -9.08 -18.11 -37.14
N PRO A 598 -9.91 -17.58 -36.22
CA PRO A 598 -9.57 -17.20 -34.84
C PRO A 598 -9.13 -18.35 -33.93
N ALA A 599 -8.08 -18.12 -33.12
CA ALA A 599 -7.68 -18.99 -32.01
C ALA A 599 -8.71 -18.94 -30.86
N HIS A 600 -8.65 -19.89 -29.92
CA HIS A 600 -9.58 -19.99 -28.77
C HIS A 600 -11.06 -20.10 -29.17
N SER A 601 -11.33 -20.56 -30.39
CA SER A 601 -12.69 -20.64 -30.91
C SER A 601 -13.48 -21.69 -30.12
N ALA A 602 -14.70 -21.35 -29.72
CA ALA A 602 -15.60 -22.31 -29.11
C ALA A 602 -15.75 -23.54 -30.03
N HIS A 603 -15.68 -24.75 -29.48
CA HIS A 603 -15.65 -25.97 -30.30
C HIS A 603 -16.87 -26.07 -31.23
N ALA A 604 -18.04 -25.55 -30.81
CA ALA A 604 -19.22 -25.47 -31.67
C ALA A 604 -18.98 -24.64 -32.95
N GLU A 605 -18.28 -23.50 -32.87
CA GLU A 605 -17.97 -22.68 -34.04
C GLU A 605 -16.96 -23.35 -34.97
N ILE A 606 -15.99 -24.09 -34.41
CA ILE A 606 -15.03 -24.88 -35.21
C ILE A 606 -15.78 -25.97 -35.98
N ARG A 607 -16.74 -26.64 -35.34
CA ARG A 607 -17.56 -27.69 -35.95
C ARG A 607 -18.52 -27.16 -37.02
N GLU A 608 -19.20 -26.05 -36.74
CA GLU A 608 -20.28 -25.52 -37.59
C GLU A 608 -19.78 -24.63 -38.73
N ARG A 609 -18.70 -23.87 -38.52
CA ARG A 609 -18.24 -22.85 -39.48
C ARG A 609 -16.88 -23.16 -40.08
N GLY A 610 -16.00 -23.88 -39.36
CA GLY A 610 -14.64 -24.16 -39.81
C GLY A 610 -13.82 -22.87 -40.06
N GLN A 611 -13.19 -22.79 -41.24
CA GLN A 611 -12.45 -21.61 -41.76
C GLN A 611 -11.17 -21.25 -40.99
N GLY A 612 -10.37 -22.25 -40.61
CA GLY A 612 -9.10 -22.01 -39.91
C GLY A 612 -9.25 -21.76 -38.41
N ARG A 613 -10.47 -21.85 -37.87
CA ARG A 613 -10.69 -21.73 -36.42
C ARG A 613 -10.06 -22.89 -35.67
N PHE A 614 -9.46 -22.59 -34.54
CA PHE A 614 -8.88 -23.60 -33.66
C PHE A 614 -8.99 -23.25 -32.18
N SER A 615 -8.88 -24.27 -31.33
CA SER A 615 -8.79 -24.21 -29.88
C SER A 615 -7.90 -25.34 -29.40
N HIS A 616 -6.78 -24.99 -28.79
CA HIS A 616 -5.98 -25.93 -28.04
C HIS A 616 -6.52 -25.93 -26.62
N TRP A 617 -7.21 -26.98 -26.23
CA TRP A 617 -8.02 -27.08 -25.01
C TRP A 617 -7.55 -28.27 -24.18
N ASN A 618 -7.14 -28.02 -22.94
CA ASN A 618 -6.45 -29.01 -22.10
C ASN A 618 -5.16 -29.56 -22.78
N ASN A 619 -5.13 -30.84 -23.16
CA ASN A 619 -4.03 -31.47 -23.93
C ASN A 619 -4.47 -31.86 -25.35
N ALA A 620 -5.45 -31.16 -25.92
CA ALA A 620 -6.03 -31.54 -27.19
C ALA A 620 -6.23 -30.33 -28.11
N LEU A 621 -5.90 -30.49 -29.38
CA LEU A 621 -6.10 -29.46 -30.40
C LEU A 621 -7.36 -29.76 -31.22
N TYR A 622 -8.33 -28.86 -31.13
CA TYR A 622 -9.49 -28.77 -32.01
C TYR A 622 -9.20 -27.77 -33.11
N PHE A 623 -9.21 -28.15 -34.38
CA PHE A 623 -9.00 -27.19 -35.48
C PHE A 623 -9.68 -27.59 -36.79
N SER A 624 -9.76 -26.64 -37.71
CA SER A 624 -10.25 -26.84 -39.08
C SER A 624 -9.26 -26.22 -40.07
N SER A 625 -9.24 -26.70 -41.31
CA SER A 625 -8.50 -26.03 -42.40
C SER A 625 -9.14 -24.69 -42.76
N SER A 626 -8.36 -23.81 -43.40
CA SER A 626 -8.80 -22.47 -43.79
C SER A 626 -10.02 -22.45 -44.74
N ASP A 627 -10.21 -23.52 -45.52
CA ASP A 627 -11.31 -23.68 -46.48
C ASP A 627 -12.27 -24.83 -46.15
N GLY A 628 -12.11 -25.47 -44.99
CA GLY A 628 -12.98 -26.54 -44.49
C GLY A 628 -12.77 -27.92 -45.13
N THR A 629 -11.78 -28.08 -46.02
CA THR A 629 -11.35 -29.39 -46.57
C THR A 629 -10.65 -30.25 -45.51
N ASP A 630 -10.75 -31.58 -45.54
CA ASP A 630 -10.17 -32.44 -44.48
C ASP A 630 -8.61 -32.32 -44.43
N PRO A 631 -8.04 -31.74 -43.35
CA PRO A 631 -6.60 -31.63 -43.11
C PRO A 631 -5.78 -32.92 -43.26
N ARG A 632 -6.40 -34.09 -43.14
CA ARG A 632 -5.71 -35.40 -43.25
C ARG A 632 -5.48 -35.83 -44.69
N THR A 633 -6.23 -35.26 -45.63
CA THR A 633 -6.24 -35.70 -47.04
C THR A 633 -6.02 -34.56 -48.03
N ASN A 634 -6.09 -33.30 -47.60
CA ASN A 634 -5.94 -32.13 -48.48
C ASN A 634 -4.50 -31.85 -48.93
N GLY A 635 -3.52 -32.58 -48.39
CA GLY A 635 -2.11 -32.49 -48.77
C GLY A 635 -1.38 -31.25 -48.25
N ARG A 636 -2.01 -30.45 -47.37
CA ARG A 636 -1.41 -29.26 -46.73
C ARG A 636 -0.60 -29.62 -45.50
N THR A 637 0.36 -28.77 -45.16
CA THR A 637 1.23 -28.94 -44.00
C THR A 637 0.76 -28.07 -42.85
N TYR A 638 0.53 -28.67 -41.69
CA TYR A 638 0.09 -27.97 -40.48
C TYR A 638 1.22 -27.93 -39.47
N THR A 639 1.55 -26.75 -38.96
CA THR A 639 2.62 -26.56 -37.98
C THR A 639 2.17 -25.66 -36.84
N TYR A 640 2.80 -25.76 -35.68
CA TYR A 640 2.52 -24.91 -34.54
C TYR A 640 3.79 -24.40 -33.87
N VAL A 641 3.67 -23.26 -33.20
CA VAL A 641 4.66 -22.77 -32.23
C VAL A 641 3.97 -22.41 -30.94
N LEU A 642 4.68 -22.60 -29.83
CA LEU A 642 4.26 -22.15 -28.51
C LEU A 642 4.98 -20.84 -28.23
N SER A 643 4.21 -19.76 -28.03
CA SER A 643 4.81 -18.45 -27.81
C SER A 643 5.24 -18.31 -26.35
N SER A 644 6.56 -18.41 -26.14
CA SER A 644 7.23 -17.89 -24.95
C SER A 644 8.32 -16.92 -25.43
N ARG A 645 8.00 -15.63 -25.38
CA ARG A 645 8.91 -14.47 -25.53
C ARG A 645 9.69 -14.34 -26.85
N CYS A 646 9.01 -13.83 -27.87
CA CYS A 646 9.66 -13.21 -29.04
C CYS A 646 9.43 -11.67 -29.08
N GLU A 647 8.82 -11.04 -28.06
CA GLU A 647 8.49 -9.59 -28.05
C GLU A 647 9.42 -8.74 -27.16
N ASP A 648 9.75 -7.53 -27.65
CA ASP A 648 10.56 -6.50 -26.98
C ASP A 648 9.70 -5.66 -26.00
N PRO A 649 10.12 -5.43 -24.74
CA PRO A 649 9.36 -4.67 -23.74
C PRO A 649 9.26 -3.13 -23.97
N SER A 650 9.63 -2.60 -25.15
CA SER A 650 9.56 -1.15 -25.41
C SER A 650 8.42 -0.68 -26.35
N GLU A 651 7.48 -1.54 -26.75
CA GLU A 651 6.30 -1.11 -27.52
C GLU A 651 4.94 -1.48 -26.89
N SER A 652 4.91 -1.90 -25.62
CA SER A 652 3.65 -2.19 -24.92
C SER A 652 2.99 -0.93 -24.36
N TYR A 653 2.22 -0.18 -25.16
CA TYR A 653 1.13 0.62 -24.58
C TYR A 653 -0.08 0.98 -25.46
N PHE A 654 -0.14 0.75 -26.79
CA PHE A 654 -1.28 1.31 -27.57
C PHE A 654 -1.87 0.51 -28.75
N ARG A 655 -1.51 -0.75 -28.99
CA ARG A 655 -2.12 -1.54 -30.08
C ARG A 655 -2.65 -2.89 -29.60
N GLU A 656 -3.82 -2.88 -28.98
CA GLU A 656 -4.91 -3.84 -29.24
C GLU A 656 -6.14 -3.47 -28.40
N ASN A 657 -6.99 -2.61 -28.97
CA ASN A 657 -8.44 -2.62 -28.76
C ASN A 657 -9.20 -1.68 -29.71
N PHE A 658 -8.70 -1.38 -30.91
CA PHE A 658 -9.45 -0.60 -31.90
C PHE A 658 -9.01 -0.95 -33.33
N LEU A 659 -9.64 -1.96 -33.91
CA LEU A 659 -9.87 -2.30 -35.34
C LEU A 659 -10.47 -3.73 -35.28
N ASP A 660 -11.78 -3.96 -35.44
CA ASP A 660 -12.54 -3.79 -36.67
C ASP A 660 -13.98 -3.32 -36.41
N THR A 661 -14.39 -2.19 -37.00
CA THR A 661 -15.57 -2.13 -37.89
C THR A 661 -15.50 -0.80 -38.66
N TYR A 662 -15.78 -0.85 -39.96
CA TYR A 662 -15.93 0.25 -40.93
C TYR A 662 -14.69 0.75 -41.67
N ALA A 663 -14.21 -0.10 -42.58
CA ALA A 663 -13.80 0.35 -43.90
C ALA A 663 -15.01 0.31 -44.85
N ALA A 664 -15.59 1.47 -45.19
CA ALA A 664 -16.35 1.64 -46.43
C ALA A 664 -16.48 3.12 -46.82
N SER A 665 -16.05 3.41 -48.05
CA SER A 665 -16.32 4.59 -48.89
C SER A 665 -15.57 5.91 -48.60
N GLY A 666 -14.57 6.18 -49.45
CA GLY A 666 -14.76 7.13 -50.55
C GLY A 666 -14.38 8.59 -50.29
N ALA A 667 -13.40 9.06 -51.06
CA ALA A 667 -12.85 10.41 -51.12
C ALA A 667 -13.86 11.56 -51.34
N LEU A 668 -13.48 12.80 -50.97
CA LEU A 668 -13.20 13.94 -51.88
C LEU A 668 -12.78 15.21 -51.09
N GLY A 669 -11.98 16.07 -51.73
CA GLY A 669 -11.21 17.18 -51.16
C GLY A 669 -11.93 18.52 -50.88
N PRO A 670 -11.20 19.65 -50.81
CA PRO A 670 -11.42 20.71 -49.81
C PRO A 670 -12.21 21.93 -50.33
N SER A 671 -12.97 22.60 -49.45
CA SER A 671 -13.21 24.05 -49.55
C SER A 671 -13.80 24.63 -48.26
N TRP A 672 -13.13 25.64 -47.71
CA TRP A 672 -13.63 26.50 -46.63
C TRP A 672 -14.58 27.56 -47.21
N GLN A 673 -15.82 27.64 -46.71
CA GLN A 673 -16.61 28.87 -46.75
C GLN A 673 -17.45 29.07 -45.47
N THR A 674 -17.42 30.32 -45.01
CA THR A 674 -18.06 30.88 -43.83
C THR A 674 -19.54 31.18 -44.05
N SER A 675 -20.45 30.49 -43.36
CA SER A 675 -21.76 31.02 -42.96
C SER A 675 -22.60 29.99 -42.19
N GLY A 676 -23.07 30.38 -41.00
CA GLY A 676 -24.40 30.02 -40.47
C GLY A 676 -24.73 28.55 -40.16
N ALA A 677 -25.10 28.33 -38.89
CA ALA A 677 -25.73 27.11 -38.34
C ALA A 677 -24.83 25.86 -38.23
N TRP A 678 -24.24 25.71 -37.05
CA TRP A 678 -23.48 24.52 -36.63
C TRP A 678 -24.41 23.31 -36.52
N GLN A 679 -24.20 22.29 -37.36
CA GLN A 679 -25.00 21.06 -37.35
C GLN A 679 -24.76 20.23 -36.09
N ARG A 680 -25.86 19.83 -35.42
CA ARG A 680 -25.85 18.90 -34.29
C ARG A 680 -25.81 17.47 -34.80
N SER A 681 -24.70 16.77 -34.63
CA SER A 681 -24.69 15.29 -34.66
C SER A 681 -25.02 14.77 -33.26
N ALA A 682 -26.28 14.38 -33.05
CA ALA A 682 -26.75 13.83 -31.78
C ALA A 682 -26.28 12.38 -31.59
N LEU A 683 -25.41 12.13 -30.63
CA LEU A 683 -25.20 10.79 -30.05
C LEU A 683 -26.31 10.55 -29.03
N ARG A 684 -27.35 9.78 -29.40
CA ARG A 684 -28.35 9.25 -28.46
C ARG A 684 -27.89 7.89 -27.98
N GLY A 685 -27.81 7.73 -26.64
CA GLY A 685 -27.88 6.41 -26.00
C GLY A 685 -26.84 6.13 -24.93
N ILE A 686 -26.78 6.92 -23.84
CA ILE A 686 -26.24 6.44 -22.55
C ILE A 686 -27.08 7.08 -21.43
N THR A 687 -28.02 6.33 -20.87
CA THR A 687 -28.71 6.69 -19.62
C THR A 687 -28.38 5.62 -18.57
N GLY A 688 -27.52 5.97 -17.63
CA GLY A 688 -27.17 5.18 -16.46
C GLY A 688 -26.31 6.03 -15.53
N ALA A 689 -26.77 6.24 -14.29
CA ALA A 689 -26.13 7.11 -13.31
C ALA A 689 -24.76 6.57 -12.86
N SER A 690 -23.82 7.49 -12.61
CA SER A 690 -22.39 7.31 -12.28
C SER A 690 -21.56 6.55 -13.33
N GLY A 691 -20.87 7.27 -14.22
CA GLY A 691 -19.95 6.65 -15.16
C GLY A 691 -18.95 7.65 -15.75
N ASP A 692 -17.67 7.26 -15.75
CA ASP A 692 -16.64 7.89 -16.57
C ASP A 692 -17.06 7.88 -18.03
N ALA A 693 -16.90 9.02 -18.72
CA ALA A 693 -17.28 9.17 -20.12
C ALA A 693 -16.06 9.57 -20.96
N SER A 694 -15.88 8.94 -22.12
CA SER A 694 -14.81 9.23 -23.08
C SER A 694 -15.39 9.60 -24.45
N GLY A 695 -14.70 10.50 -25.16
CA GLY A 695 -15.09 10.96 -26.50
C GLY A 695 -13.88 11.23 -27.40
N GLY A 696 -14.11 11.29 -28.72
CA GLY A 696 -13.08 11.57 -29.74
C GLY A 696 -13.45 12.78 -30.61
N ALA A 697 -12.45 13.56 -31.03
CA ALA A 697 -12.59 14.66 -31.99
C ALA A 697 -11.57 14.46 -33.12
N SER A 698 -11.96 14.69 -34.37
CA SER A 698 -11.09 14.62 -35.55
C SER A 698 -10.67 16.02 -36.05
N ASN A 699 -9.63 16.06 -36.89
CA ASN A 699 -8.78 17.21 -37.23
C ASN A 699 -9.43 18.38 -38.01
N GLU A 700 -10.75 18.50 -38.06
CA GLU A 700 -11.42 19.63 -38.70
C GLU A 700 -12.52 20.19 -37.81
N SER A 701 -12.21 21.24 -37.05
CA SER A 701 -13.18 22.05 -36.30
C SER A 701 -14.23 21.24 -35.51
N ALA A 702 -13.85 20.13 -34.89
CA ALA A 702 -14.80 19.24 -34.23
C ALA A 702 -15.07 19.67 -32.78
N GLU A 703 -16.36 19.81 -32.43
CA GLU A 703 -16.83 19.84 -31.04
C GLU A 703 -17.30 18.44 -30.66
N ALA A 704 -16.65 17.83 -29.65
CA ALA A 704 -17.14 16.61 -29.03
C ALA A 704 -17.79 16.99 -27.69
N LEU A 705 -19.13 17.06 -27.69
CA LEU A 705 -19.94 17.42 -26.51
C LEU A 705 -20.57 16.16 -25.93
N LEU A 706 -20.36 15.90 -24.64
CA LEU A 706 -21.13 14.92 -23.89
C LEU A 706 -22.40 15.60 -23.39
N ASP A 707 -23.55 15.13 -23.88
CA ASP A 707 -24.85 15.60 -23.42
C ASP A 707 -25.32 14.82 -22.19
N ALA A 708 -25.92 15.54 -21.24
CA ALA A 708 -26.72 15.03 -20.13
C ALA A 708 -26.03 14.42 -18.88
N GLN A 709 -25.09 15.13 -18.24
CA GLN A 709 -24.70 14.80 -16.86
C GLN A 709 -24.57 16.03 -15.94
N HIS A 710 -25.01 15.87 -14.68
CA HIS A 710 -24.99 16.92 -13.66
C HIS A 710 -23.61 17.02 -13.01
N PHE A 711 -22.88 18.12 -13.19
CA PHE A 711 -21.57 18.34 -12.57
C PHE A 711 -21.55 19.63 -11.74
N THR A 712 -21.17 19.53 -10.46
CA THR A 712 -20.77 20.67 -9.59
C THR A 712 -19.25 20.75 -9.42
N ASP A 713 -18.57 19.61 -9.52
CA ASP A 713 -17.12 19.49 -9.59
C ASP A 713 -16.79 18.53 -10.75
N ALA A 714 -15.85 18.91 -11.60
CA ALA A 714 -15.49 18.12 -12.78
C ALA A 714 -14.00 18.22 -13.05
N ARG A 715 -13.40 17.11 -13.48
CA ARG A 715 -12.06 17.11 -14.05
C ARG A 715 -12.14 16.64 -15.48
N ILE A 716 -11.71 17.48 -16.40
CA ILE A 716 -11.54 17.11 -17.81
C ILE A 716 -10.04 17.01 -18.07
N SER A 717 -9.62 15.91 -18.69
CA SER A 717 -8.21 15.74 -19.04
C SER A 717 -8.05 15.12 -20.43
N THR A 718 -6.99 15.51 -21.12
CA THR A 718 -6.64 14.93 -22.42
C THR A 718 -5.12 14.96 -22.57
N TRP A 719 -4.57 13.98 -23.26
CA TRP A 719 -3.16 14.00 -23.62
C TRP A 719 -2.98 14.84 -24.88
N VAL A 720 -1.97 15.70 -24.87
CA VAL A 720 -1.71 16.64 -25.96
C VAL A 720 -0.23 16.64 -26.30
N ASP A 721 0.06 16.58 -27.60
CA ASP A 721 1.35 16.94 -28.17
C ASP A 721 1.15 18.11 -29.15
N LEU A 722 1.74 19.26 -28.80
CA LEU A 722 1.77 20.46 -29.64
C LEU A 722 3.18 20.76 -30.18
N SER A 723 4.03 19.74 -30.33
CA SER A 723 5.37 19.88 -30.91
C SER A 723 5.32 20.40 -32.35
N ASP A 724 4.36 19.91 -33.16
CA ASP A 724 4.16 20.30 -34.56
C ASP A 724 3.21 21.49 -34.78
N ALA A 725 2.64 22.05 -33.70
CA ALA A 725 1.68 23.14 -33.76
C ALA A 725 2.31 24.47 -34.22
N GLN A 726 1.61 25.21 -35.08
CA GLN A 726 2.04 26.52 -35.56
C GLN A 726 1.59 27.64 -34.62
N VAL A 727 2.31 28.78 -34.63
CA VAL A 727 1.91 29.95 -33.84
C VAL A 727 0.48 30.35 -34.19
N GLY A 728 -0.41 30.37 -33.19
CA GLY A 728 -1.85 30.62 -33.37
C GLY A 728 -2.75 29.38 -33.34
N ASP A 729 -2.18 28.17 -33.37
CA ASP A 729 -2.91 26.92 -33.12
C ASP A 729 -3.30 26.81 -31.64
N SER A 730 -4.48 26.25 -31.36
CA SER A 730 -4.97 26.14 -29.98
C SER A 730 -5.93 24.99 -29.74
N LEU A 731 -5.86 24.46 -28.52
CA LEU A 731 -6.76 23.45 -27.97
C LEU A 731 -7.52 24.05 -26.78
N ALA A 732 -8.80 23.74 -26.62
CA ALA A 732 -9.58 24.17 -25.47
C ALA A 732 -10.41 23.03 -24.87
N LEU A 733 -10.37 22.88 -23.55
CA LEU A 733 -11.32 22.08 -22.78
C LEU A 733 -12.47 22.98 -22.36
N VAL A 734 -13.70 22.58 -22.65
CA VAL A 734 -14.90 23.43 -22.49
C VAL A 734 -15.87 22.82 -21.48
N ALA A 735 -16.39 23.67 -20.59
CA ALA A 735 -17.50 23.37 -19.69
C ALA A 735 -18.62 24.42 -19.85
N ARG A 736 -19.84 24.02 -20.22
CA ARG A 736 -20.95 24.91 -20.56
C ARG A 736 -22.08 24.87 -19.54
N ARG A 737 -22.63 26.04 -19.14
CA ARG A 737 -23.85 26.16 -18.32
C ARG A 737 -25.11 26.24 -19.20
N GLN A 738 -26.10 25.37 -18.99
CA GLN A 738 -27.36 25.40 -19.78
C GLN A 738 -28.34 26.51 -19.37
N ALA A 739 -28.18 27.17 -18.22
CA ALA A 739 -29.15 28.16 -17.73
C ALA A 739 -28.86 29.65 -18.06
N SER A 740 -27.62 30.06 -18.36
CA SER A 740 -27.29 31.45 -18.78
C SER A 740 -26.66 31.58 -20.17
N GLY A 741 -26.36 30.47 -20.84
CA GLY A 741 -25.66 30.50 -22.13
C GLY A 741 -24.16 30.79 -22.07
N ALA A 742 -23.58 30.95 -20.88
CA ALA A 742 -22.13 31.10 -20.71
C ALA A 742 -21.40 29.73 -20.64
N HIS A 743 -20.18 29.64 -21.17
CA HIS A 743 -19.26 28.50 -21.09
C HIS A 743 -17.87 28.95 -20.63
N TYR A 744 -17.18 28.08 -19.91
CA TYR A 744 -15.80 28.26 -19.48
C TYR A 744 -14.90 27.42 -20.35
N ALA A 745 -13.81 28.00 -20.83
CA ALA A 745 -12.84 27.34 -21.68
C ALA A 745 -11.45 27.44 -21.06
N ALA A 746 -10.80 26.30 -20.84
CA ALA A 746 -9.39 26.23 -20.53
C ALA A 746 -8.62 25.99 -21.82
N ARG A 747 -7.91 27.00 -22.28
CA ARG A 747 -7.27 27.05 -23.58
C ARG A 747 -5.76 26.94 -23.46
N LEU A 748 -5.19 26.17 -24.37
CA LEU A 748 -3.76 26.07 -24.62
C LEU A 748 -3.48 26.52 -26.05
N ALA A 749 -2.57 27.46 -26.24
CA ALA A 749 -2.20 27.98 -27.55
C ALA A 749 -0.68 27.96 -27.75
N LYS A 750 -0.25 27.65 -28.97
CA LYS A 750 1.15 27.85 -29.39
C LYS A 750 1.40 29.34 -29.58
N ALA A 751 2.40 29.86 -28.88
CA ALA A 751 2.86 31.25 -28.96
C ALA A 751 4.28 31.33 -29.55
N ALA A 752 4.70 32.53 -29.95
CA ALA A 752 6.03 32.73 -30.57
C ALA A 752 7.21 32.32 -29.66
N ALA A 753 7.04 32.37 -28.34
CA ALA A 753 8.07 32.08 -27.34
C ALA A 753 7.79 30.81 -26.51
N GLY A 754 6.91 29.91 -26.99
CA GLY A 754 6.52 28.70 -26.26
C GLY A 754 5.02 28.43 -26.33
N TYR A 755 4.37 28.29 -25.18
CA TYR A 755 2.96 27.97 -25.06
C TYR A 755 2.27 28.92 -24.08
N ARG A 756 0.99 29.19 -24.32
CA ARG A 756 0.15 30.03 -23.48
C ARG A 756 -1.06 29.25 -23.01
N ALA A 757 -1.25 29.17 -21.70
CA ALA A 757 -2.43 28.63 -21.05
C ALA A 757 -3.36 29.78 -20.64
N SER A 758 -4.66 29.71 -20.91
CA SER A 758 -5.66 30.68 -20.44
C SER A 758 -6.94 30.00 -19.96
N ILE A 759 -7.63 30.63 -19.02
CA ILE A 759 -8.99 30.28 -18.59
C ILE A 759 -9.89 31.44 -19.01
N GLU A 760 -10.89 31.16 -19.83
CA GLU A 760 -11.78 32.14 -20.43
C GLU A 760 -13.24 31.85 -20.05
N ARG A 761 -14.02 32.89 -19.81
CA ARG A 761 -15.48 32.85 -19.66
C ARG A 761 -16.12 33.44 -20.91
N CYS A 762 -16.79 32.60 -21.67
CA CYS A 762 -17.40 32.92 -22.94
C CYS A 762 -18.92 32.93 -22.87
N THR A 763 -19.55 33.95 -23.43
CA THR A 763 -20.99 34.07 -23.67
C THR A 763 -21.29 33.82 -25.16
N ALA A 764 -22.56 33.95 -25.57
CA ALA A 764 -22.92 33.85 -26.98
C ALA A 764 -22.26 34.92 -27.88
N THR A 765 -21.80 36.03 -27.30
CA THR A 765 -21.33 37.21 -28.05
C THR A 765 -19.91 37.66 -27.71
N ALA A 766 -19.32 37.23 -26.58
CA ALA A 766 -17.98 37.64 -26.15
C ALA A 766 -17.31 36.63 -25.22
N CYS A 767 -15.97 36.56 -25.25
CA CYS A 767 -15.14 35.82 -24.29
C CYS A 767 -14.30 36.80 -23.45
N GLU A 768 -14.28 36.59 -22.14
CA GLU A 768 -13.48 37.31 -21.17
C GLU A 768 -12.39 36.38 -20.62
N GLU A 769 -11.12 36.79 -20.66
CA GLU A 769 -10.02 36.03 -20.06
C GLU A 769 -10.00 36.26 -18.54
N LEU A 770 -10.13 35.18 -17.76
CA LEU A 770 -10.08 35.23 -16.30
C LEU A 770 -8.65 35.05 -15.76
N SER A 771 -7.80 34.31 -16.48
CA SER A 771 -6.43 34.02 -16.08
C SER A 771 -5.61 33.53 -17.28
N ALA A 772 -4.32 33.82 -17.33
CA ALA A 772 -3.40 33.27 -18.31
C ALA A 772 -1.96 33.22 -17.81
N ASN A 773 -1.18 32.30 -18.37
CA ASN A 773 0.25 32.16 -18.11
C ASN A 773 0.99 31.58 -19.33
N SER A 774 2.32 31.74 -19.36
CA SER A 774 3.16 31.20 -20.44
C SER A 774 4.16 30.18 -19.92
N PHE A 775 4.46 29.15 -20.72
CA PHE A 775 5.33 28.04 -20.34
C PHE A 775 6.03 27.41 -21.55
N SER A 776 7.01 26.54 -21.31
CA SER A 776 8.00 26.13 -22.33
C SER A 776 7.76 24.76 -22.99
N ARG A 777 6.89 23.91 -22.44
CA ARG A 777 6.67 22.53 -22.93
C ARG A 777 5.27 22.37 -23.52
N GLY A 778 5.14 21.76 -24.70
CA GLY A 778 3.86 21.55 -25.38
C GLY A 778 3.31 20.13 -25.31
N LEU A 779 3.91 19.29 -24.48
CA LEU A 779 3.67 17.86 -24.40
C LEU A 779 3.27 17.46 -22.98
N GLY A 780 2.14 16.77 -22.83
CA GLY A 780 1.73 16.20 -21.55
C GLY A 780 0.22 16.08 -21.39
N VAL A 781 -0.20 15.71 -20.17
CA VAL A 781 -1.61 15.66 -19.80
C VAL A 781 -2.11 17.08 -19.50
N PHE A 782 -3.00 17.56 -20.36
CA PHE A 782 -3.69 18.83 -20.23
C PHE A 782 -4.98 18.64 -19.42
N THR A 783 -5.07 19.27 -18.24
CA THR A 783 -6.18 19.06 -17.30
C THR A 783 -6.85 20.37 -16.92
N PHE A 784 -8.18 20.39 -17.00
CA PHE A 784 -9.04 21.45 -16.50
C PHE A 784 -9.88 20.93 -15.31
N ASP A 785 -9.60 21.45 -14.13
CA ASP A 785 -10.24 21.09 -12.85
C ASP A 785 -11.19 22.23 -12.43
N LEU A 786 -12.47 21.90 -12.31
CA LEU A 786 -13.53 22.78 -11.81
C LEU A 786 -13.95 22.29 -10.43
N ARG A 787 -13.77 23.11 -9.39
CA ARG A 787 -14.20 22.81 -8.02
C ARG A 787 -14.92 23.99 -7.38
N ALA A 788 -16.21 23.86 -7.13
CA ALA A 788 -17.03 24.97 -6.64
C ALA A 788 -16.80 26.26 -7.46
N ASP A 789 -16.26 27.32 -6.84
CA ASP A 789 -15.93 28.59 -7.50
C ASP A 789 -14.53 28.60 -8.17
N LYS A 790 -13.74 27.53 -8.08
CA LYS A 790 -12.34 27.49 -8.53
C LYS A 790 -12.18 26.78 -9.87
N LEU A 791 -11.35 27.37 -10.72
CA LEU A 791 -10.97 26.89 -12.03
C LEU A 791 -9.44 26.74 -12.06
N THR A 792 -8.93 25.54 -12.32
CA THR A 792 -7.48 25.28 -12.41
C THR A 792 -7.16 24.60 -13.72
N LEU A 793 -6.17 25.13 -14.41
CA LEU A 793 -5.59 24.55 -15.62
C LEU A 793 -4.17 24.06 -15.32
N SER A 794 -3.86 22.83 -15.72
CA SER A 794 -2.54 22.23 -15.50
C SER A 794 -2.05 21.44 -16.71
N MET A 795 -0.72 21.40 -16.87
CA MET A 795 -0.02 20.57 -17.85
C MET A 795 0.99 19.69 -17.11
N ALA A 796 0.94 18.37 -17.32
CA ALA A 796 1.86 17.42 -16.68
C ALA A 796 1.97 17.58 -15.14
N GLY A 797 0.86 17.98 -14.49
CA GLY A 797 0.79 18.16 -13.04
C GLY A 797 1.22 19.55 -12.51
N ALA A 798 1.81 20.41 -13.33
CA ALA A 798 2.09 21.80 -12.96
C ALA A 798 0.86 22.68 -13.22
N ALA A 799 0.46 23.50 -12.24
CA ALA A 799 -0.64 24.44 -12.40
C ALA A 799 -0.19 25.62 -13.27
N GLU A 800 -0.76 25.74 -14.46
CA GLU A 800 -0.38 26.74 -15.44
C GLU A 800 -1.30 27.97 -15.38
N ALA A 801 -2.60 27.82 -15.10
CA ALA A 801 -3.49 28.97 -14.89
C ALA A 801 -4.54 28.70 -13.80
N PHE A 802 -4.97 29.76 -13.11
CA PHE A 802 -5.92 29.68 -11.99
C PHE A 802 -6.90 30.86 -12.00
N ALA A 803 -8.19 30.57 -11.83
CA ALA A 803 -9.24 31.58 -11.71
C ALA A 803 -10.29 31.20 -10.65
N ARG A 804 -11.05 32.19 -10.18
CA ARG A 804 -12.25 32.00 -9.37
C ARG A 804 -13.45 32.70 -10.00
N ASP A 805 -14.62 32.06 -9.98
CA ASP A 805 -15.87 32.67 -10.40
C ASP A 805 -17.05 32.13 -9.57
N ALA A 806 -17.58 32.97 -8.68
CA ALA A 806 -18.70 32.60 -7.80
C ALA A 806 -20.03 32.37 -8.55
N THR A 807 -20.10 32.67 -9.86
CA THR A 807 -21.27 32.40 -10.71
C THR A 807 -21.33 30.96 -11.21
N LEU A 808 -20.29 30.15 -10.95
CA LEU A 808 -20.22 28.71 -11.23
C LEU A 808 -21.21 27.91 -10.34
N ASN A 809 -22.49 27.90 -10.71
CA ASN A 809 -23.53 27.17 -9.99
C ASN A 809 -24.43 26.38 -10.96
N GLY A 810 -24.52 25.06 -10.78
CA GLY A 810 -25.47 24.15 -11.46
C GLY A 810 -24.89 23.28 -12.59
N ALA A 811 -25.74 22.41 -13.16
CA ALA A 811 -25.37 21.42 -14.17
C ALA A 811 -24.98 22.01 -15.55
N GLY A 812 -24.13 21.28 -16.29
CA GLY A 812 -23.55 21.75 -17.55
C GLY A 812 -23.09 20.65 -18.53
N GLN A 813 -22.77 21.02 -19.77
CA GLN A 813 -22.17 20.13 -20.79
C GLN A 813 -20.65 20.22 -20.72
N LEU A 814 -19.94 19.11 -20.91
CA LEU A 814 -18.48 19.06 -20.94
C LEU A 814 -18.01 18.58 -22.32
N GLY A 815 -16.89 19.10 -22.81
CA GLY A 815 -16.37 18.71 -24.11
C GLY A 815 -14.98 19.23 -24.44
N LEU A 816 -14.44 18.73 -25.55
CA LEU A 816 -13.18 19.16 -26.13
C LEU A 816 -13.46 19.97 -27.40
N ARG A 817 -12.73 21.07 -27.58
CA ARG A 817 -12.73 21.89 -28.79
C ARG A 817 -11.29 22.07 -29.28
N ALA A 818 -11.00 21.69 -30.51
CA ALA A 818 -9.65 21.75 -31.07
C ALA A 818 -9.59 22.58 -32.36
N LYS A 819 -8.50 23.34 -32.53
CA LYS A 819 -8.09 23.97 -33.79
C LYS A 819 -6.58 23.76 -33.95
N LEU A 820 -6.19 22.62 -34.51
CA LEU A 820 -4.79 22.17 -34.68
C LEU A 820 -4.54 21.68 -36.11
N ARG A 821 -3.28 21.68 -36.57
CA ARG A 821 -2.82 21.02 -37.81
C ARG A 821 -1.74 19.98 -37.46
N GLY A 822 -1.78 18.79 -38.08
CA GLY A 822 -0.87 17.66 -37.77
C GLY A 822 -1.41 16.74 -36.66
N GLY A 823 -1.11 15.44 -36.68
CA GLY A 823 -1.66 14.43 -35.75
C GLY A 823 -1.02 14.49 -34.35
N ALA A 824 -1.64 14.09 -33.23
CA ALA A 824 -2.99 13.59 -32.95
C ALA A 824 -3.44 14.10 -31.57
N VAL A 825 -4.70 14.53 -31.43
CA VAL A 825 -5.35 14.67 -30.10
C VAL A 825 -6.01 13.35 -29.77
N ALA A 826 -5.31 12.50 -29.02
CA ALA A 826 -5.77 11.16 -28.71
C ALA A 826 -6.71 11.18 -27.50
N ARG A 827 -7.98 11.57 -27.74
CA ARG A 827 -9.13 11.36 -26.84
C ARG A 827 -9.12 12.22 -25.56
N PHE A 828 -10.31 12.61 -25.09
CA PHE A 828 -10.47 13.28 -23.79
C PHE A 828 -11.27 12.39 -22.83
N GLY A 829 -10.85 12.40 -21.58
CA GLY A 829 -11.53 11.74 -20.47
C GLY A 829 -12.24 12.78 -19.61
N VAL A 830 -13.51 12.51 -19.30
CA VAL A 830 -14.28 13.27 -18.31
C VAL A 830 -14.42 12.40 -17.07
N GLN A 831 -13.82 12.85 -15.97
CA GLN A 831 -13.99 12.22 -14.67
C GLN A 831 -14.94 13.08 -13.83
N GLN A 832 -16.12 12.53 -13.53
CA GLN A 832 -16.90 13.04 -12.40
C GLN A 832 -16.16 12.62 -11.13
N ARG A 833 -15.75 13.56 -10.28
CA ARG A 833 -15.23 13.17 -8.97
C ARG A 833 -16.39 12.57 -8.16
N GLY A 834 -16.43 11.24 -8.09
CA GLY A 834 -17.33 10.49 -7.23
C GLY A 834 -17.12 10.82 -5.75
N LEU A 835 -18.13 10.50 -4.92
CA LEU A 835 -18.00 10.50 -3.47
C LEU A 835 -16.89 9.52 -3.07
N GLU A 836 -15.81 10.01 -2.46
CA GLU A 836 -14.88 9.16 -1.69
C GLU A 836 -15.70 8.39 -0.63
N PRO A 837 -15.63 7.04 -0.56
CA PRO A 837 -16.32 6.31 0.49
C PRO A 837 -15.68 6.64 1.85
N THR A 838 -16.48 7.16 2.79
CA THR A 838 -16.07 7.34 4.19
C THR A 838 -15.72 5.99 4.81
N SER A 839 -14.53 5.84 5.39
CA SER A 839 -14.20 4.66 6.19
C SER A 839 -15.15 4.53 7.39
N ALA A 840 -15.59 3.32 7.71
CA ALA A 840 -16.42 3.11 8.89
C ALA A 840 -15.57 3.32 10.15
N ILE A 841 -15.99 4.23 11.04
CA ILE A 841 -15.41 4.33 12.38
C ILE A 841 -15.89 3.13 13.19
N GLN A 842 -14.96 2.29 13.62
CA GLN A 842 -15.26 1.13 14.43
C GLN A 842 -15.41 1.55 15.88
N VAL A 843 -16.56 1.24 16.49
CA VAL A 843 -16.89 1.62 17.87
C VAL A 843 -17.19 0.37 18.70
N SER A 844 -16.61 0.28 19.89
CA SER A 844 -16.90 -0.75 20.89
C SER A 844 -17.17 -0.13 22.26
N THR A 845 -17.91 -0.85 23.11
CA THR A 845 -18.08 -0.47 24.53
C THR A 845 -16.98 -1.12 25.34
N ILE A 846 -16.24 -0.34 26.12
CA ILE A 846 -15.21 -0.87 27.02
C ILE A 846 -15.72 -0.99 28.46
N ALA A 847 -16.61 -0.10 28.88
CA ALA A 847 -17.15 -0.11 30.24
C ALA A 847 -18.50 0.62 30.34
N ARG A 848 -19.18 0.37 31.47
CA ARG A 848 -20.27 1.23 31.97
C ARG A 848 -19.73 2.09 33.10
N ALA A 849 -20.26 3.30 33.24
CA ALA A 849 -19.89 4.23 34.29
C ALA A 849 -21.14 4.83 34.95
N ASP A 850 -20.96 5.29 36.19
CA ASP A 850 -21.97 5.99 36.99
C ASP A 850 -21.85 7.52 36.86
N THR A 851 -20.96 7.99 35.99
CA THR A 851 -20.70 9.41 35.76
C THR A 851 -20.59 9.73 34.28
N GLY A 852 -21.17 10.85 33.88
CA GLY A 852 -21.04 11.39 32.52
C GLY A 852 -19.63 11.88 32.21
N TYR A 853 -18.80 12.06 33.24
CA TYR A 853 -17.42 12.52 33.09
C TYR A 853 -16.41 11.38 32.98
N ALA A 854 -16.85 10.19 32.54
CA ALA A 854 -16.00 9.00 32.48
C ALA A 854 -14.73 9.21 31.65
N THR A 855 -14.79 9.94 30.52
CA THR A 855 -13.61 10.27 29.68
C THR A 855 -13.28 11.78 29.64
N PHE A 856 -14.02 12.60 30.40
CA PHE A 856 -13.97 14.07 30.55
C PHE A 856 -12.99 14.88 29.67
N GLN A 857 -13.44 15.85 28.89
CA GLN A 857 -12.52 16.66 28.07
C GLN A 857 -11.88 17.81 28.87
N SER A 858 -10.61 17.65 29.23
CA SER A 858 -9.70 18.70 29.72
C SER A 858 -8.22 18.28 29.57
N ILE A 859 -7.94 17.30 28.73
CA ILE A 859 -6.64 16.64 28.63
C ILE A 859 -6.29 16.37 27.17
N ASN A 860 -5.00 16.22 26.89
CA ASN A 860 -4.51 16.15 25.51
C ASN A 860 -4.43 14.72 24.94
N GLN A 861 -4.36 13.70 25.80
CA GLN A 861 -4.11 12.31 25.39
C GLN A 861 -4.89 11.33 26.27
N ARG A 862 -5.82 10.58 25.66
CA ARG A 862 -6.74 9.65 26.36
C ARG A 862 -6.46 8.18 26.08
N VAL A 863 -5.74 7.92 25.00
CA VAL A 863 -5.33 6.58 24.56
C VAL A 863 -3.89 6.66 24.11
N VAL A 864 -3.10 5.64 24.40
CA VAL A 864 -1.72 5.51 23.92
C VAL A 864 -1.46 4.12 23.40
N GLU A 865 -0.62 4.04 22.38
CA GLU A 865 -0.02 2.79 21.95
C GLU A 865 1.37 2.64 22.58
N THR A 866 1.69 1.43 22.98
CA THR A 866 3.04 0.99 23.32
C THR A 866 3.31 -0.35 22.60
N PRO A 867 4.58 -0.80 22.53
CA PRO A 867 4.89 -2.16 22.08
C PRO A 867 4.20 -3.27 22.89
N TYR A 868 3.67 -2.94 24.07
CA TYR A 868 3.02 -3.87 24.98
C TYR A 868 1.49 -3.83 24.87
N GLY A 869 0.92 -2.97 24.03
CA GLY A 869 -0.53 -2.84 23.85
C GLY A 869 -1.02 -1.41 24.00
N TRP A 870 -2.34 -1.26 23.93
CA TRP A 870 -3.01 0.04 23.98
C TRP A 870 -3.57 0.31 25.36
N PHE A 871 -3.36 1.50 25.89
CA PHE A 871 -3.81 1.86 27.24
C PHE A 871 -4.80 3.02 27.21
N THR A 872 -5.80 2.96 28.10
CA THR A 872 -6.76 4.05 28.32
C THR A 872 -7.21 4.11 29.77
N THR A 873 -7.78 5.25 30.16
CA THR A 873 -8.28 5.48 31.52
C THR A 873 -9.68 6.08 31.49
N TRP A 874 -10.51 5.73 32.47
CA TRP A 874 -11.81 6.39 32.67
C TRP A 874 -12.18 6.46 34.15
N LEU A 875 -13.19 7.28 34.47
CA LEU A 875 -13.89 7.23 35.76
C LEU A 875 -15.04 6.24 35.72
N GLU A 876 -15.03 5.31 36.66
CA GLU A 876 -16.17 4.44 36.98
C GLU A 876 -17.23 5.23 37.78
N SER A 877 -16.80 6.01 38.78
CA SER A 877 -17.66 6.86 39.60
C SER A 877 -16.97 8.18 39.97
N SER A 878 -17.75 9.19 40.33
CA SER A 878 -17.27 10.50 40.79
C SER A 878 -18.16 11.05 41.89
N ALA A 879 -17.61 11.81 42.85
CA ALA A 879 -18.44 12.53 43.83
C ALA A 879 -19.22 13.71 43.24
N GLU A 880 -18.98 14.09 41.97
CA GLU A 880 -19.85 15.00 41.20
C GLU A 880 -21.19 14.37 40.81
N ARG A 881 -21.56 13.20 41.35
CA ARG A 881 -22.95 12.73 41.25
C ARG A 881 -23.89 13.80 41.82
N PRO A 882 -25.10 13.96 41.28
CA PRO A 882 -26.09 14.90 41.82
C PRO A 882 -26.38 14.71 43.32
N ASP A 883 -26.13 13.53 43.87
CA ASP A 883 -26.35 13.18 45.27
C ASP A 883 -25.10 13.28 46.17
N GLY A 884 -23.92 13.61 45.62
CA GLY A 884 -22.67 13.81 46.34
C GLY A 884 -22.14 12.60 47.13
N SER A 885 -22.68 11.40 46.90
CA SER A 885 -22.61 10.31 47.89
C SER A 885 -21.47 9.30 47.72
N ALA A 886 -20.77 9.29 46.56
CA ALA A 886 -19.85 8.21 46.19
C ALA A 886 -18.42 8.68 45.90
N PRO A 887 -17.38 7.94 46.34
CA PRO A 887 -15.98 8.29 46.08
C PRO A 887 -15.65 8.23 44.58
N GLY A 888 -14.65 9.01 44.18
CA GLY A 888 -14.10 8.97 42.82
C GLY A 888 -13.33 7.68 42.58
N VAL A 889 -13.73 6.89 41.59
CA VAL A 889 -13.02 5.66 41.20
C VAL A 889 -12.61 5.76 39.76
N TRP A 890 -11.31 5.63 39.49
CA TRP A 890 -10.77 5.55 38.13
C TRP A 890 -10.19 4.17 37.85
N LYS A 891 -10.14 3.83 36.56
CA LYS A 891 -9.56 2.60 36.03
C LYS A 891 -8.52 2.92 34.97
N LEU A 892 -7.44 2.14 34.96
CA LEU A 892 -6.49 2.01 33.86
C LEU A 892 -6.71 0.64 33.22
N ALA A 893 -6.86 0.59 31.91
CA ALA A 893 -7.01 -0.67 31.19
C ALA A 893 -6.03 -0.78 30.02
N ARG A 894 -5.75 -2.02 29.63
CA ARG A 894 -4.85 -2.39 28.54
C ARG A 894 -5.57 -3.31 27.56
N SER A 895 -5.45 -3.04 26.27
CA SER A 895 -5.82 -3.96 25.22
C SER A 895 -4.58 -4.55 24.56
N ARG A 896 -4.55 -5.87 24.37
CA ARG A 896 -3.48 -6.58 23.65
C ARG A 896 -3.89 -7.07 22.26
N ASN A 897 -5.15 -6.86 21.88
CA ASN A 897 -5.78 -7.39 20.67
C ASN A 897 -6.45 -6.27 19.85
N GLY A 898 -5.80 -5.11 19.76
CA GLY A 898 -6.27 -4.03 18.91
C GLY A 898 -7.64 -3.45 19.29
N GLY A 899 -7.92 -3.36 20.60
CA GLY A 899 -9.12 -2.74 21.15
C GLY A 899 -10.34 -3.65 21.20
N GLN A 900 -10.21 -4.95 20.88
CA GLN A 900 -11.31 -5.92 20.95
C GLN A 900 -11.70 -6.26 22.40
N SER A 901 -10.70 -6.43 23.29
CA SER A 901 -10.91 -6.59 24.73
C SER A 901 -9.95 -5.72 25.55
N TRP A 902 -10.32 -5.46 26.80
CA TRP A 902 -9.61 -4.56 27.71
C TRP A 902 -9.50 -5.18 29.11
N ASP A 903 -8.26 -5.41 29.54
CA ASP A 903 -7.95 -5.91 30.88
C ASP A 903 -7.72 -4.73 31.83
N ILE A 904 -8.31 -4.79 33.02
CA ILE A 904 -8.06 -3.76 34.05
C ILE A 904 -6.67 -3.97 34.63
N VAL A 905 -5.81 -2.98 34.43
CA VAL A 905 -4.43 -2.94 34.92
C VAL A 905 -4.39 -2.41 36.35
N ASP A 906 -5.17 -1.37 36.62
CA ASP A 906 -5.23 -0.73 37.92
C ASP A 906 -6.59 -0.08 38.15
N ARG A 907 -6.93 0.06 39.42
CA ARG A 907 -8.13 0.73 39.92
C ARG A 907 -7.78 1.42 41.23
N ALA A 908 -8.05 2.71 41.33
CA ALA A 908 -7.89 3.43 42.59
C ALA A 908 -9.16 4.18 42.98
N THR A 909 -9.43 4.16 44.28
CA THR A 909 -10.50 4.92 44.93
C THR A 909 -9.91 6.15 45.59
N ILE A 910 -10.51 7.31 45.35
CA ILE A 910 -10.14 8.58 45.97
C ILE A 910 -11.31 9.04 46.85
N PRO A 911 -11.04 9.43 48.11
CA PRO A 911 -12.10 9.71 49.09
C PRO A 911 -13.07 10.81 48.66
N VAL A 912 -12.59 11.85 47.96
CA VAL A 912 -13.41 13.00 47.59
C VAL A 912 -13.70 13.01 46.09
N SER A 913 -12.83 13.57 45.23
CA SER A 913 -13.14 13.55 43.78
C SER A 913 -11.93 13.80 42.87
N THR A 914 -12.00 13.26 41.66
CA THR A 914 -10.97 13.40 40.61
C THR A 914 -11.57 13.35 39.21
N LYS A 915 -10.79 13.76 38.21
CA LYS A 915 -11.06 13.53 36.79
C LYS A 915 -10.29 12.29 36.34
N PRO A 916 -10.64 11.67 35.20
CA PRO A 916 -9.92 10.49 34.77
C PRO A 916 -8.44 10.86 34.56
N PRO A 917 -7.49 10.06 35.09
CA PRO A 917 -6.08 10.42 35.10
C PRO A 917 -5.55 10.84 33.72
N VAL A 918 -4.54 11.72 33.73
CA VAL A 918 -3.77 12.04 32.54
C VAL A 918 -2.53 11.18 32.50
N PHE A 919 -2.11 10.76 31.30
CA PHE A 919 -0.91 9.97 31.18
C PHE A 919 -0.18 10.17 29.86
N ASP A 920 1.11 9.92 29.90
CA ASP A 920 1.98 9.89 28.72
C ASP A 920 2.98 8.74 28.81
N VAL A 921 3.67 8.47 27.71
CA VAL A 921 4.56 7.31 27.58
C VAL A 921 5.95 7.72 27.13
N ASP A 922 6.97 7.02 27.65
CA ASP A 922 8.31 7.09 27.06
C ASP A 922 8.51 6.05 25.95
N ALA A 923 9.65 6.14 25.26
CA ALA A 923 10.03 5.22 24.20
C ALA A 923 10.23 3.77 24.67
N LYS A 924 10.40 3.54 25.99
CA LYS A 924 10.51 2.19 26.58
C LYS A 924 9.14 1.61 26.93
N GLY A 925 8.06 2.36 26.72
CA GLY A 925 6.70 1.96 27.08
C GLY A 925 6.38 2.11 28.56
N ASN A 926 7.16 2.87 29.34
CA ASN A 926 6.73 3.23 30.68
C ASN A 926 5.57 4.22 30.58
N LEU A 927 4.50 3.97 31.35
CA LEU A 927 3.36 4.87 31.47
C LEU A 927 3.56 5.74 32.70
N TYR A 928 3.42 7.05 32.52
CA TYR A 928 3.45 8.02 33.61
C TYR A 928 2.07 8.62 33.76
N LEU A 929 1.42 8.33 34.88
CA LEU A 929 0.03 8.67 35.13
C LEU A 929 -0.04 9.65 36.31
N VAL A 930 -0.77 10.74 36.13
CA VAL A 930 -0.99 11.78 37.14
C VAL A 930 -2.49 11.99 37.33
N TYR A 931 -2.89 12.04 38.60
CA TYR A 931 -4.25 12.40 39.00
C TYR A 931 -4.20 13.19 40.30
N VAL A 932 -5.31 13.83 40.64
CA VAL A 932 -5.39 14.68 41.84
C VAL A 932 -6.65 14.39 42.62
N ASP A 933 -6.62 14.69 43.91
CA ASP A 933 -7.83 14.97 44.67
C ASP A 933 -8.00 16.49 44.71
N TRP A 934 -8.97 17.00 43.93
CA TRP A 934 -9.11 18.45 43.81
C TRP A 934 -9.71 19.10 45.05
N MET A 935 -10.32 18.33 45.96
CA MET A 935 -10.89 18.89 47.18
C MET A 935 -9.82 19.10 48.24
N THR A 936 -8.84 18.19 48.31
CA THR A 936 -7.70 18.31 49.23
C THR A 936 -6.49 19.02 48.60
N GLY A 937 -6.45 19.13 47.26
CA GLY A 937 -5.32 19.69 46.54
C GLY A 937 -4.17 18.69 46.28
N ALA A 938 -4.30 17.44 46.77
CA ALA A 938 -3.25 16.44 46.70
C ALA A 938 -3.06 15.90 45.29
N GLY A 939 -1.80 15.81 44.83
CA GLY A 939 -1.45 15.17 43.56
C GLY A 939 -0.90 13.77 43.78
N PHE A 940 -1.09 12.89 42.80
CA PHE A 940 -0.61 11.52 42.83
C PHE A 940 0.03 11.18 41.49
N PHE A 941 1.21 10.57 41.58
CA PHE A 941 1.98 10.09 40.44
C PHE A 941 2.07 8.57 40.50
N ARG A 942 1.86 7.90 39.37
CA ARG A 942 2.09 6.47 39.21
C ARG A 942 2.90 6.21 37.95
N LYS A 943 3.90 5.32 38.06
CA LYS A 943 4.65 4.78 36.94
C LYS A 943 4.31 3.32 36.76
N TYR A 944 3.95 2.92 35.55
CA TYR A 944 3.80 1.52 35.14
C TYR A 944 4.84 1.21 34.08
N GLY A 945 5.25 -0.04 33.98
CA GLY A 945 6.19 -0.42 32.95
C GLY A 945 6.28 -1.93 32.73
N PRO A 946 7.00 -2.34 31.68
CA PRO A 946 7.08 -3.73 31.25
C PRO A 946 7.80 -4.64 32.23
N GLN A 947 8.63 -4.10 33.14
CA GLN A 947 9.38 -4.87 34.15
C GLN A 947 8.49 -5.78 35.00
N ASN A 948 7.23 -5.39 35.22
CA ASN A 948 6.24 -6.17 35.97
C ASN A 948 5.00 -6.48 35.11
N ASP A 949 5.14 -6.48 33.77
CA ASP A 949 4.01 -6.59 32.82
C ASP A 949 2.83 -5.65 33.15
N PHE A 950 3.16 -4.45 33.65
CA PHE A 950 2.19 -3.43 34.09
C PHE A 950 1.29 -3.86 35.26
N ALA A 951 1.57 -5.00 35.92
CA ALA A 951 0.82 -5.45 37.10
C ALA A 951 1.05 -4.49 38.28
N GLY A 952 0.13 -3.54 38.46
CA GLY A 952 0.24 -2.46 39.43
C GLY A 952 1.34 -1.43 39.10
N PRO A 953 1.38 -0.32 39.85
CA PRO A 953 2.40 0.70 39.64
C PRO A 953 3.77 0.21 40.14
N ALA A 954 4.79 0.28 39.29
CA ALA A 954 6.17 0.07 39.69
C ALA A 954 6.68 1.18 40.63
N LEU A 955 6.03 2.35 40.59
CA LEU A 955 6.26 3.45 41.51
C LEU A 955 4.95 4.21 41.73
N SER A 956 4.68 4.56 42.99
CA SER A 956 3.54 5.40 43.38
C SER A 956 4.01 6.45 44.39
N THR A 957 3.79 7.73 44.07
CA THR A 957 4.27 8.85 44.87
C THR A 957 3.18 9.90 45.05
N THR A 958 3.05 10.45 46.25
CA THR A 958 2.23 11.64 46.51
C THR A 958 3.02 12.89 46.18
N LEU A 959 2.47 13.74 45.33
CA LEU A 959 3.10 14.98 44.89
C LEU A 959 2.78 16.09 45.89
N SER A 960 3.83 16.68 46.48
CA SER A 960 3.73 17.89 47.30
C SER A 960 3.58 19.13 46.40
N GLY A 961 2.87 20.16 46.87
CA GLY A 961 2.83 21.46 46.18
C GLY A 961 1.48 21.93 45.64
N GLY A 962 0.37 21.28 45.98
CA GLY A 962 -0.97 21.79 45.67
C GLY A 962 -1.32 21.72 44.17
N LEU A 963 -1.07 20.56 43.54
CA LEU A 963 -1.39 20.33 42.12
C LEU A 963 -2.89 20.42 41.82
N GLY A 964 -3.73 20.28 42.84
CA GLY A 964 -5.16 19.97 42.71
C GLY A 964 -6.00 21.07 42.09
N THR A 965 -6.49 20.76 40.90
CA THR A 965 -7.64 21.38 40.26
C THR A 965 -8.38 20.28 39.49
N GLY A 966 -9.67 20.45 39.19
CA GLY A 966 -10.41 19.44 38.42
C GLY A 966 -10.06 19.36 36.92
N LYS A 967 -9.03 20.06 36.45
CA LYS A 967 -8.70 20.22 35.03
C LYS A 967 -7.17 20.27 34.90
N TYR A 968 -6.55 19.41 34.11
CA TYR A 968 -5.09 19.33 34.07
C TYR A 968 -4.60 18.56 32.85
N ALA A 969 -3.36 18.83 32.43
CA ALA A 969 -2.71 18.16 31.31
C ALA A 969 -1.28 17.75 31.67
N VAL A 970 -0.78 16.70 31.00
CA VAL A 970 0.60 16.24 31.11
C VAL A 970 1.20 15.96 29.74
N ILE A 971 2.50 16.19 29.60
CA ILE A 971 3.28 15.73 28.44
C ILE A 971 4.66 15.26 28.89
N TYR A 972 5.12 14.13 28.34
CA TYR A 972 6.48 13.64 28.54
C TYR A 972 7.42 14.26 27.50
N ASP A 973 8.52 14.82 27.99
CA ASP A 973 9.58 15.45 27.21
C ASP A 973 10.80 14.54 27.19
N ALA A 974 10.92 13.76 26.12
CA ALA A 974 12.00 12.79 25.95
C ALA A 974 13.39 13.44 25.91
N ALA A 975 13.49 14.68 25.43
CA ALA A 975 14.79 15.39 25.35
C ALA A 975 15.29 15.81 26.74
N ARG A 976 14.36 16.09 27.66
CA ARG A 976 14.65 16.54 29.02
C ARG A 976 14.47 15.46 30.09
N ASP A 977 14.07 14.26 29.67
CA ASP A 977 13.63 13.14 30.51
C ASP A 977 12.74 13.58 31.69
N ALA A 978 11.74 14.41 31.39
CA ALA A 978 10.89 15.05 32.38
C ALA A 978 9.43 15.10 31.93
N LEU A 979 8.52 15.20 32.88
CA LEU A 979 7.09 15.44 32.63
C LEU A 979 6.74 16.88 32.96
N TRP A 980 6.00 17.50 32.04
CA TRP A 980 5.40 18.81 32.24
C TRP A 980 3.94 18.63 32.64
N TYR A 981 3.59 19.00 33.87
CA TYR A 981 2.22 18.96 34.38
C TYR A 981 1.69 20.38 34.54
N MET A 982 0.50 20.65 34.01
CA MET A 982 -0.12 21.97 34.10
C MET A 982 -1.54 21.88 34.66
N ASN A 983 -1.85 22.73 35.63
CA ASN A 983 -3.17 22.75 36.28
C ASN A 983 -4.11 23.80 35.67
N GLY A 984 -5.41 23.51 35.71
CA GLY A 984 -6.43 24.19 34.91
C GLY A 984 -6.88 25.54 35.46
N TYR A 985 -7.14 25.64 36.77
CA TYR A 985 -7.61 26.89 37.40
C TYR A 985 -6.47 27.78 37.91
N GLY A 986 -5.29 27.21 38.14
CA GLY A 986 -4.15 27.94 38.69
C GLY A 986 -3.21 28.50 37.64
N GLY A 987 -3.28 28.02 36.39
CA GLY A 987 -2.37 28.44 35.32
C GLY A 987 -0.90 28.12 35.62
N ARG A 988 -0.65 27.07 36.41
CA ARG A 988 0.68 26.76 36.95
C ARG A 988 1.28 25.52 36.32
N LEU A 989 2.59 25.54 36.14
CA LEU A 989 3.39 24.48 35.53
C LEU A 989 4.33 23.85 36.55
N TRP A 990 4.39 22.52 36.56
CA TRP A 990 5.34 21.70 37.29
C TRP A 990 6.22 20.92 36.32
N ARG A 991 7.50 20.79 36.67
CA ARG A 991 8.43 19.86 36.03
C ARG A 991 8.69 18.69 36.97
N LEU A 992 8.19 17.52 36.61
CA LEU A 992 8.34 16.28 37.38
C LEU A 992 9.40 15.39 36.72
N ARG A 993 10.19 14.70 37.52
CA ARG A 993 11.11 13.66 37.07
C ARG A 993 10.37 12.34 36.85
N THR A 994 10.97 11.42 36.09
CA THR A 994 10.38 10.09 35.80
C THR A 994 10.28 9.17 37.01
N ASP A 995 10.86 9.57 38.16
CA ASP A 995 10.71 8.96 39.49
C ASP A 995 9.62 9.63 40.34
N GLY A 996 8.75 10.45 39.74
CA GLY A 996 7.60 11.04 40.41
C GLY A 996 7.94 12.14 41.42
N THR A 997 9.17 12.63 41.43
CA THR A 997 9.57 13.73 42.31
C THR A 997 9.65 15.05 41.54
N LEU A 998 9.54 16.17 42.26
CA LEU A 998 9.71 17.50 41.67
C LEU A 998 11.18 17.69 41.24
N ASP A 999 11.39 18.31 40.08
CA ASP A 999 12.73 18.62 39.60
C ASP A 999 13.45 19.63 40.53
N ALA A 1000 14.75 19.42 40.72
CA ALA A 1000 15.55 20.25 41.60
C ALA A 1000 15.68 21.66 41.02
N GLY A 1001 15.23 22.67 41.77
CA GLY A 1001 15.17 24.07 41.31
C GLY A 1001 13.82 24.49 40.74
N TRP A 1002 12.83 23.60 40.66
CA TRP A 1002 11.46 23.99 40.30
C TRP A 1002 10.68 24.49 41.53
N PRO A 1003 9.82 25.54 41.40
CA PRO A 1003 9.01 26.03 42.52
C PRO A 1003 8.07 24.95 43.06
N GLN A 1004 8.04 24.76 44.39
CA GLN A 1004 7.15 23.80 45.05
C GLN A 1004 5.67 24.04 44.72
N GLY A 1005 5.23 25.30 44.67
CA GLY A 1005 3.86 25.67 44.30
C GLY A 1005 3.59 25.73 42.79
N GLY A 1006 4.51 25.25 41.95
CA GLY A 1006 4.47 25.40 40.50
C GLY A 1006 4.84 26.81 40.03
N LEU A 1007 5.36 26.91 38.81
CA LEU A 1007 5.62 28.19 38.16
C LEU A 1007 4.30 28.78 37.65
N ALA A 1008 3.94 29.98 38.10
CA ALA A 1008 2.71 30.64 37.66
C ALA A 1008 2.90 31.20 36.23
N ILE A 1009 2.37 30.50 35.23
CA ILE A 1009 2.46 30.91 33.82
C ILE A 1009 1.39 31.95 33.50
N VAL A 1010 0.15 31.67 33.90
CA VAL A 1010 -1.00 32.53 33.61
C VAL A 1010 -1.79 32.81 34.87
N GLY A 1011 -2.25 34.05 35.01
CA GLY A 1011 -3.08 34.52 36.12
C GLY A 1011 -4.39 35.14 35.63
N PRO A 1012 -5.33 35.45 36.53
CA PRO A 1012 -6.55 36.15 36.18
C PRO A 1012 -6.22 37.54 35.62
N GLY A 1013 -6.89 37.90 34.52
CA GLY A 1013 -6.88 39.26 34.00
C GLY A 1013 -8.00 40.11 34.60
N SER A 1014 -8.22 41.31 34.05
CA SER A 1014 -9.27 42.20 34.52
C SER A 1014 -10.67 41.82 34.03
N VAL A 1015 -10.77 40.91 33.06
CA VAL A 1015 -12.03 40.47 32.43
C VAL A 1015 -12.27 38.97 32.64
N ALA A 1016 -11.25 38.13 32.42
CA ALA A 1016 -11.38 36.67 32.47
C ALA A 1016 -10.18 35.97 33.14
N GLY A 1017 -10.45 34.79 33.70
CA GLY A 1017 -9.45 33.90 34.29
C GLY A 1017 -9.03 32.77 33.34
N PRO A 1018 -7.89 32.10 33.59
CA PRO A 1018 -7.47 30.96 32.78
C PRO A 1018 -8.26 29.69 33.13
N GLN A 1019 -8.60 28.91 32.11
CA GLN A 1019 -9.27 27.61 32.26
C GLN A 1019 -8.84 26.64 31.14
N TYR A 1020 -8.94 25.34 31.39
CA TYR A 1020 -8.67 24.28 30.40
C TYR A 1020 -7.29 24.38 29.73
N MET A 1021 -6.24 24.36 30.55
CA MET A 1021 -4.85 24.35 30.07
C MET A 1021 -4.55 23.09 29.25
N LEU A 1022 -3.94 23.27 28.08
CA LEU A 1022 -3.36 22.22 27.24
C LEU A 1022 -1.84 22.46 27.09
N VAL A 1023 -1.05 21.39 27.11
CA VAL A 1023 0.41 21.43 26.90
C VAL A 1023 0.87 20.55 25.73
N GLU A 1024 1.74 21.08 24.89
CA GLU A 1024 2.26 20.38 23.70
C GLU A 1024 3.76 20.64 23.53
N LEU A 1025 4.47 19.73 22.88
CA LEU A 1025 5.87 19.90 22.49
C LEU A 1025 5.94 20.14 20.99
N ALA A 1026 6.48 21.29 20.60
CA ALA A 1026 6.58 21.72 19.22
C ALA A 1026 8.06 22.01 18.90
N ASN A 1027 8.70 21.07 18.20
CA ASN A 1027 10.13 21.11 17.87
C ASN A 1027 11.03 21.43 19.09
N GLY A 1028 10.80 20.72 20.20
CA GLY A 1028 11.56 20.89 21.45
C GLY A 1028 11.19 22.11 22.30
N SER A 1029 10.30 22.98 21.81
CA SER A 1029 9.68 24.07 22.58
C SER A 1029 8.39 23.58 23.24
N LEU A 1030 8.23 23.85 24.54
CA LEU A 1030 6.97 23.68 25.25
C LEU A 1030 5.98 24.75 24.81
N ILE A 1031 4.73 24.34 24.56
CA ILE A 1031 3.60 25.19 24.25
C ILE A 1031 2.60 25.05 25.41
N ALA A 1032 2.15 26.19 25.95
CA ALA A 1032 1.04 26.25 26.90
C ALA A 1032 -0.09 27.06 26.28
N ALA A 1033 -1.28 26.46 26.14
CA ALA A 1033 -2.46 27.11 25.60
C ALA A 1033 -3.66 26.96 26.54
N TRP A 1034 -4.57 27.93 26.51
CA TRP A 1034 -5.75 27.95 27.41
C TRP A 1034 -6.96 28.60 26.79
N THR A 1035 -8.11 28.31 27.41
CA THR A 1035 -9.35 29.05 27.24
C THR A 1035 -9.51 30.02 28.40
N SER A 1036 -9.79 31.29 28.13
CA SER A 1036 -10.10 32.27 29.18
C SER A 1036 -11.60 32.21 29.50
N ASN A 1037 -11.98 32.26 30.78
CA ASN A 1037 -13.39 32.22 31.21
C ASN A 1037 -13.80 33.45 32.02
N GLN A 1038 -14.96 34.02 31.70
CA GLN A 1038 -15.58 35.12 32.44
C GLN A 1038 -16.74 34.57 33.27
N ASN A 1039 -16.73 34.84 34.58
CA ASN A 1039 -17.73 34.33 35.52
C ASN A 1039 -18.95 35.27 35.71
N ASP A 1040 -18.87 36.54 35.29
CA ASP A 1040 -19.90 37.54 35.54
C ASP A 1040 -20.57 38.03 34.23
N GLY A 1041 -21.91 38.03 34.19
CA GLY A 1041 -22.70 38.77 33.20
C GLY A 1041 -23.15 38.03 31.93
N CYS A 1042 -22.88 36.73 31.80
CA CYS A 1042 -23.16 35.96 30.59
C CYS A 1042 -24.23 34.87 30.77
N GLY A 1043 -25.27 34.89 29.93
CA GLY A 1043 -26.39 33.93 29.96
C GLY A 1043 -26.12 32.51 29.43
N GLY A 1044 -24.86 32.04 29.41
CA GLY A 1044 -24.47 30.72 28.91
C GLY A 1044 -24.82 29.56 29.87
N PHE A 1045 -24.53 28.31 29.47
CA PHE A 1045 -24.72 27.11 30.30
C PHE A 1045 -24.00 27.26 31.66
N GLY A 1046 -24.77 27.50 32.72
CA GLY A 1046 -24.24 27.70 34.07
C GLY A 1046 -23.68 29.10 34.36
N GLY A 1047 -23.92 30.11 33.51
CA GLY A 1047 -23.49 31.50 33.73
C GLY A 1047 -22.05 31.84 33.32
N VAL A 1048 -21.34 30.92 32.64
CA VAL A 1048 -19.93 31.09 32.24
C VAL A 1048 -19.81 31.38 30.73
N CYS A 1049 -19.04 32.41 30.37
CA CYS A 1049 -18.61 32.69 28.99
C CYS A 1049 -17.17 32.20 28.76
N TYR A 1050 -16.91 31.51 27.64
CA TYR A 1050 -15.55 31.21 27.21
C TYR A 1050 -15.08 32.34 26.28
N TYR A 1051 -14.21 33.20 26.81
CA TYR A 1051 -13.87 34.51 26.29
C TYR A 1051 -12.98 34.43 25.04
N ASP A 1052 -11.73 33.99 25.20
CA ASP A 1052 -10.77 33.84 24.12
C ASP A 1052 -9.83 32.67 24.35
N ILE A 1053 -8.98 32.39 23.36
CA ILE A 1053 -7.98 31.33 23.42
C ILE A 1053 -6.62 31.94 23.15
N ARG A 1054 -5.64 31.57 23.98
CA ARG A 1054 -4.27 32.09 23.88
C ARG A 1054 -3.22 31.02 24.08
N PHE A 1055 -2.01 31.30 23.63
CA PHE A 1055 -0.85 30.46 23.91
C PHE A 1055 0.46 31.24 24.11
N LEU A 1056 1.39 30.58 24.79
CA LEU A 1056 2.80 30.95 24.91
C LEU A 1056 3.68 29.76 24.57
N HIS A 1057 4.96 30.03 24.33
CA HIS A 1057 5.96 29.01 24.15
C HIS A 1057 7.23 29.26 24.99
N SER A 1058 7.95 28.18 25.29
CA SER A 1058 9.21 28.23 26.03
C SER A 1058 10.15 27.10 25.62
N ALA A 1059 11.42 27.42 25.41
CA ALA A 1059 12.46 26.44 25.10
C ALA A 1059 13.12 25.82 26.34
N ASP A 1060 12.92 26.38 27.53
CA ASP A 1060 13.54 25.92 28.78
C ASP A 1060 12.50 25.66 29.89
N GLY A 1061 11.23 26.02 29.65
CA GLY A 1061 10.14 26.00 30.62
C GLY A 1061 10.12 27.21 31.58
N VAL A 1062 11.14 28.08 31.53
CA VAL A 1062 11.34 29.20 32.47
C VAL A 1062 11.18 30.54 31.78
N THR A 1063 11.77 30.70 30.60
CA THR A 1063 11.67 31.89 29.76
C THR A 1063 10.54 31.70 28.76
N TRP A 1064 9.50 32.51 28.89
CA TRP A 1064 8.30 32.41 28.06
C TRP A 1064 8.20 33.55 27.07
N ARG A 1065 7.70 33.21 25.88
CA ARG A 1065 7.57 34.13 24.77
C ARG A 1065 6.21 33.99 24.10
N ASN A 1066 5.74 35.08 23.52
CA ASN A 1066 4.64 35.03 22.57
C ASN A 1066 5.16 34.52 21.21
N ALA A 1067 4.27 34.24 20.27
CA ALA A 1067 4.65 33.71 18.96
C ALA A 1067 5.53 34.69 18.14
N ALA A 1068 5.45 36.00 18.39
CA ALA A 1068 6.37 36.97 17.78
C ALA A 1068 7.81 36.89 18.34
N GLY A 1069 8.05 36.04 19.34
CA GLY A 1069 9.33 35.85 20.00
C GLY A 1069 9.61 36.85 21.11
N GLU A 1070 8.66 37.72 21.45
CA GLU A 1070 8.81 38.70 22.53
C GLU A 1070 8.69 37.98 23.88
N ALA A 1071 9.63 38.26 24.78
CA ALA A 1071 9.58 37.71 26.13
C ALA A 1071 8.43 38.33 26.92
N VAL A 1072 7.68 37.50 27.64
CA VAL A 1072 6.56 37.93 28.48
C VAL A 1072 6.92 37.84 29.97
N SER A 1073 6.38 38.76 30.76
CA SER A 1073 6.49 38.71 32.22
C SER A 1073 5.42 37.77 32.78
N LEU A 1074 5.85 36.85 33.65
CA LEU A 1074 4.95 35.88 34.28
C LEU A 1074 4.51 36.33 35.69
N PRO A 1075 3.26 36.03 36.12
CA PRO A 1075 2.21 35.40 35.32
C PRO A 1075 1.63 36.37 34.28
N VAL A 1076 1.38 35.89 33.05
CA VAL A 1076 0.69 36.68 32.03
C VAL A 1076 -0.81 36.75 32.35
N ALA A 1077 -1.49 37.84 32.00
CA ALA A 1077 -2.94 37.93 32.13
C ALA A 1077 -3.63 36.98 31.13
N ALA A 1078 -4.58 36.17 31.62
CA ALA A 1078 -5.27 35.18 30.80
C ALA A 1078 -5.98 35.77 29.57
N ASP A 1079 -6.55 36.96 29.73
CA ASP A 1079 -7.31 37.73 28.73
C ASP A 1079 -6.49 38.85 28.05
N GLY A 1080 -5.18 38.91 28.33
CA GLY A 1080 -4.28 39.93 27.78
C GLY A 1080 -4.46 41.34 28.30
N THR A 1081 -5.14 41.57 29.43
CA THR A 1081 -5.28 42.92 30.01
C THR A 1081 -4.03 43.41 30.75
N GLY A 1082 -2.93 42.65 30.69
CA GLY A 1082 -1.65 43.00 31.31
C GLY A 1082 -0.90 44.11 30.59
N THR A 1083 0.14 44.65 31.23
CA THR A 1083 1.06 45.61 30.62
C THR A 1083 2.24 44.88 29.95
N GLY A 1084 2.73 45.40 28.82
CA GLY A 1084 3.83 44.80 28.05
C GLY A 1084 3.39 43.67 27.11
N PRO A 1085 4.34 42.93 26.50
CA PRO A 1085 4.04 41.83 25.58
C PRO A 1085 3.12 40.77 26.22
N GLN A 1086 2.04 40.42 25.51
CA GLN A 1086 1.03 39.47 25.98
C GLN A 1086 1.10 38.14 25.21
N ALA A 1087 0.41 37.13 25.75
CA ALA A 1087 0.23 35.85 25.08
C ALA A 1087 -0.48 35.98 23.72
N THR A 1088 -0.11 35.11 22.80
CA THR A 1088 -0.63 35.15 21.42
C THR A 1088 -2.06 34.69 21.38
N VAL A 1089 -2.93 35.49 20.75
CA VAL A 1089 -4.36 35.20 20.58
C VAL A 1089 -4.54 34.20 19.43
N VAL A 1090 -5.35 33.17 19.67
CA VAL A 1090 -5.71 32.12 18.70
C VAL A 1090 -7.06 32.42 18.05
N THR A 1091 -8.00 32.97 18.82
CA THR A 1091 -9.36 33.31 18.36
C THR A 1091 -9.34 34.39 17.27
N ARG A 1092 -10.44 34.48 16.53
CA ARG A 1092 -10.58 35.49 15.48
C ARG A 1092 -10.86 36.88 16.06
N VAL A 1093 -10.44 37.91 15.33
CA VAL A 1093 -10.61 39.32 15.74
C VAL A 1093 -12.10 39.73 15.69
N ASP A 1094 -12.87 39.10 14.80
CA ASP A 1094 -14.32 39.32 14.64
C ASP A 1094 -15.19 38.45 15.55
N GLU A 1095 -14.59 37.57 16.36
CA GLU A 1095 -15.33 36.76 17.34
C GLU A 1095 -15.66 37.60 18.59
N PRO A 1096 -16.93 37.64 19.03
CA PRO A 1096 -17.34 38.48 20.15
C PRO A 1096 -16.82 37.92 21.48
N THR A 1097 -15.83 38.55 22.10
CA THR A 1097 -15.21 38.00 23.32
C THR A 1097 -16.10 38.07 24.57
N ALA A 1098 -16.97 39.08 24.68
CA ALA A 1098 -17.84 39.28 25.86
C ALA A 1098 -19.14 38.44 25.86
N SER A 1099 -19.40 37.67 24.80
CA SER A 1099 -20.64 36.88 24.66
C SER A 1099 -20.45 35.65 23.76
N SER A 1100 -19.26 35.07 23.73
CA SER A 1100 -18.98 33.84 22.99
C SER A 1100 -18.73 32.63 23.89
N LEU A 1101 -18.77 31.46 23.27
CA LEU A 1101 -18.37 30.17 23.83
C LEU A 1101 -17.14 29.65 23.08
N ASN A 1102 -16.05 30.44 23.09
CA ASN A 1102 -14.77 30.09 22.48
C ASN A 1102 -14.03 29.04 23.31
N TRP A 1103 -14.16 27.77 22.96
CA TRP A 1103 -13.62 26.65 23.73
C TRP A 1103 -12.51 25.92 22.98
N LEU A 1104 -11.29 25.92 23.51
CA LEU A 1104 -10.17 25.17 22.94
C LEU A 1104 -10.36 23.65 23.17
N ALA A 1105 -10.57 22.91 22.09
CA ALA A 1105 -10.75 21.46 22.16
C ALA A 1105 -9.42 20.70 22.10
N ASN A 1106 -8.48 21.12 21.25
CA ASN A 1106 -7.18 20.46 21.12
C ASN A 1106 -6.08 21.33 20.51
N ILE A 1107 -4.83 20.99 20.84
CA ILE A 1107 -3.61 21.49 20.20
C ILE A 1107 -2.74 20.31 19.74
N ARG A 1108 -2.05 20.45 18.61
CA ARG A 1108 -1.06 19.46 18.15
C ARG A 1108 0.02 20.11 17.28
N TYR A 1109 1.28 19.73 17.51
CA TYR A 1109 2.36 20.00 16.56
C TYR A 1109 2.45 18.86 15.55
N ALA A 1110 2.31 19.14 14.25
CA ALA A 1110 2.46 18.12 13.21
C ALA A 1110 2.94 18.77 11.91
N ALA A 1111 3.72 18.05 11.10
CA ALA A 1111 4.21 18.51 9.80
C ALA A 1111 4.80 19.96 9.82
N GLY A 1112 5.58 20.30 10.86
CA GLY A 1112 6.19 21.63 11.01
C GLY A 1112 5.20 22.75 11.33
N LYS A 1113 4.00 22.43 11.82
CA LYS A 1113 2.93 23.39 12.10
C LYS A 1113 2.31 23.14 13.46
N LEU A 1114 1.87 24.21 14.10
CA LEU A 1114 1.09 24.16 15.33
C LEU A 1114 -0.39 24.31 14.97
N HIS A 1115 -1.20 23.31 15.31
CA HIS A 1115 -2.61 23.21 14.95
C HIS A 1115 -3.50 23.40 16.17
N PHE A 1116 -4.57 24.16 15.99
CA PHE A 1116 -5.56 24.47 17.02
C PHE A 1116 -6.95 24.13 16.48
N MET A 1117 -7.74 23.47 17.32
CA MET A 1117 -9.15 23.17 17.08
C MET A 1117 -9.96 23.70 18.25
N TYR A 1118 -10.94 24.53 17.96
CA TYR A 1118 -11.79 25.11 19.00
C TYR A 1118 -13.22 25.30 18.53
N ARG A 1119 -14.17 25.31 19.47
CA ARG A 1119 -15.56 25.66 19.19
C ARG A 1119 -15.72 27.15 19.33
N SER A 1120 -16.48 27.77 18.43
CA SER A 1120 -16.89 29.16 18.51
C SER A 1120 -18.41 29.24 18.35
N ALA A 1121 -19.09 29.96 19.23
CA ALA A 1121 -20.55 30.14 19.18
C ALA A 1121 -20.97 31.42 19.92
N ASP A 1122 -22.06 32.05 19.46
CA ASP A 1122 -22.73 33.11 20.23
C ASP A 1122 -23.29 32.51 21.54
N ALA A 1123 -23.21 33.24 22.65
CA ALA A 1123 -23.76 32.83 23.95
C ALA A 1123 -25.30 32.80 23.98
N ASN A 1124 -25.97 33.20 22.89
CA ASN A 1124 -27.42 33.13 22.73
C ASN A 1124 -27.85 31.71 22.28
N PRO A 1125 -28.83 31.05 22.92
CA PRO A 1125 -29.21 29.64 22.70
C PRO A 1125 -29.69 29.25 21.29
N SER A 1126 -29.76 30.14 20.30
CA SER A 1126 -29.99 29.69 18.92
C SER A 1126 -28.73 29.01 18.38
N LEU A 1127 -28.77 27.68 18.25
CA LEU A 1127 -27.71 26.82 17.67
C LEU A 1127 -27.25 27.25 16.25
N SER A 1128 -27.89 28.24 15.62
CA SER A 1128 -27.69 28.68 14.24
C SER A 1128 -26.32 29.30 13.93
N LYS A 1129 -25.46 29.55 14.93
CA LYS A 1129 -24.13 30.15 14.74
C LYS A 1129 -22.96 29.39 15.41
N SER A 1130 -23.20 28.19 15.93
CA SER A 1130 -22.11 27.37 16.47
C SER A 1130 -21.29 26.78 15.32
N ARG A 1131 -19.96 26.87 15.41
CA ARG A 1131 -19.03 26.30 14.43
C ARG A 1131 -17.79 25.72 15.10
N MET A 1132 -17.11 24.84 14.37
CA MET A 1132 -15.80 24.31 14.74
C MET A 1132 -14.73 25.05 13.92
N GLU A 1133 -13.78 25.62 14.63
CA GLU A 1133 -12.71 26.44 14.08
C GLU A 1133 -11.40 25.64 13.99
N TYR A 1134 -10.69 25.86 12.89
CA TYR A 1134 -9.38 25.29 12.65
C TYR A 1134 -8.38 26.40 12.32
N VAL A 1135 -7.34 26.51 13.15
CA VAL A 1135 -6.27 27.49 12.96
C VAL A 1135 -4.92 26.78 12.99
N ARG A 1136 -3.99 27.22 12.14
CA ARG A 1136 -2.64 26.68 12.11
C ARG A 1136 -1.59 27.78 11.95
N TRP A 1137 -0.42 27.53 12.53
CA TRP A 1137 0.77 28.36 12.42
C TRP A 1137 1.93 27.56 11.86
N ASP A 1138 2.69 28.14 10.95
CA ASP A 1138 4.00 27.60 10.56
C ASP A 1138 4.97 27.72 11.76
N TRP A 1139 5.56 26.60 12.19
CA TRP A 1139 6.31 26.51 13.44
C TRP A 1139 7.67 25.81 13.26
N GLY A 1140 8.76 26.58 13.29
CA GLY A 1140 10.13 26.10 13.12
C GLY A 1140 11.19 27.20 13.23
N PRO A 1141 12.51 26.86 13.17
CA PRO A 1141 13.59 27.83 13.30
C PRO A 1141 13.55 28.85 12.14
N GLY A 1142 13.29 30.11 12.44
CA GLY A 1142 13.20 31.18 11.43
C GLY A 1142 11.87 31.24 10.66
N ALA A 1143 10.84 30.49 11.07
CA ALA A 1143 9.52 30.59 10.48
C ALA A 1143 8.90 31.97 10.74
N ARG A 1144 8.36 32.61 9.69
CA ARG A 1144 7.43 33.73 9.87
C ARG A 1144 6.14 33.15 10.44
N VAL A 1145 5.74 33.62 11.61
CA VAL A 1145 4.49 33.23 12.26
C VAL A 1145 3.33 33.81 11.46
N GLU A 1146 2.92 33.09 10.43
CA GLU A 1146 1.74 33.42 9.64
C GLU A 1146 0.55 32.63 10.17
N ASP A 1147 -0.46 33.35 10.65
CA ASP A 1147 -1.78 32.80 10.93
C ASP A 1147 -2.43 32.40 9.60
N LYS A 1148 -2.56 31.09 9.37
CA LYS A 1148 -3.27 30.56 8.20
C LYS A 1148 -4.59 29.96 8.65
N ARG A 1149 -5.58 30.84 8.73
CA ARG A 1149 -6.99 30.45 8.90
C ARG A 1149 -7.47 29.83 7.60
N VAL A 1150 -7.80 28.56 7.64
CA VAL A 1150 -8.53 27.96 6.54
C VAL A 1150 -10.00 28.25 6.82
N ALA A 1151 -10.55 29.29 6.21
CA ALA A 1151 -11.98 29.59 6.25
C ALA A 1151 -12.74 28.51 5.45
N LEU A 1152 -12.90 27.34 6.04
CA LEU A 1152 -13.89 26.35 5.64
C LEU A 1152 -15.09 26.63 6.54
N GLU A 1153 -16.06 27.39 6.05
CA GLU A 1153 -17.33 27.56 6.76
C GLU A 1153 -18.40 26.79 5.99
N PRO A 1154 -18.78 25.57 6.45
CA PRO A 1154 -18.31 24.85 7.65
C PRO A 1154 -17.01 24.05 7.46
N TRP A 1155 -16.27 23.77 8.57
CA TRP A 1155 -15.11 22.87 8.56
C TRP A 1155 -15.58 21.43 8.36
N ALA A 1156 -15.70 21.07 7.09
CA ALA A 1156 -16.35 19.86 6.64
C ALA A 1156 -15.59 19.29 5.44
N GLY A 1157 -15.69 17.98 5.29
CA GLY A 1157 -15.57 17.34 4.00
C GLY A 1157 -16.93 17.36 3.28
N ARG A 1158 -17.17 16.38 2.42
CA ARG A 1158 -18.41 16.32 1.64
C ARG A 1158 -19.58 15.76 2.46
N ALA A 1159 -19.32 14.76 3.29
CA ALA A 1159 -20.30 14.05 4.11
C ALA A 1159 -20.16 14.33 5.60
N VAL A 1160 -18.94 14.56 6.08
CA VAL A 1160 -18.61 14.77 7.49
C VAL A 1160 -18.44 16.26 7.76
N SER A 1161 -19.17 16.77 8.75
CA SER A 1161 -18.97 18.11 9.29
C SER A 1161 -18.71 17.98 10.78
N LEU A 1162 -17.60 18.56 11.25
CA LEU A 1162 -17.24 18.50 12.66
C LEU A 1162 -17.88 19.69 13.39
N LEU A 1163 -18.60 19.40 14.47
CA LEU A 1163 -19.26 20.40 15.30
C LEU A 1163 -19.48 19.85 16.71
N GLY A 1164 -18.74 20.34 17.69
CA GLY A 1164 -18.89 19.93 19.08
C GLY A 1164 -18.06 20.76 20.04
N LEU A 1165 -18.16 20.47 21.34
CA LEU A 1165 -17.27 21.04 22.36
C LEU A 1165 -15.89 20.37 22.37
N ASP A 1166 -15.81 19.12 21.93
CA ASP A 1166 -14.67 18.24 22.19
C ASP A 1166 -14.10 17.65 20.89
N GLY A 1167 -12.86 17.22 20.92
CA GLY A 1167 -12.20 16.57 19.80
C GLY A 1167 -10.68 16.50 20.01
N PHE A 1168 -9.99 15.81 19.09
CA PHE A 1168 -8.53 15.80 19.07
C PHE A 1168 -7.95 15.73 17.65
N PHE A 1169 -6.70 16.13 17.52
CA PHE A 1169 -5.87 15.80 16.37
C PHE A 1169 -5.04 14.55 16.62
N SER A 1170 -4.85 13.77 15.56
CA SER A 1170 -3.85 12.72 15.50
C SER A 1170 -2.95 12.94 14.30
N GLY A 1171 -1.64 13.07 14.52
CA GLY A 1171 -0.68 13.37 13.46
C GLY A 1171 0.76 13.28 13.94
N SER A 1172 1.70 13.13 13.02
CA SER A 1172 3.14 13.07 13.32
C SER A 1172 3.88 14.30 12.81
N ASP A 1173 5.10 14.49 13.31
CA ASP A 1173 5.92 15.66 12.95
C ASP A 1173 6.53 15.52 11.54
N ARG A 1174 6.38 14.35 10.89
CA ARG A 1174 6.82 14.13 9.52
C ARG A 1174 6.00 14.99 8.55
N ALA A 1175 6.67 15.76 7.70
CA ALA A 1175 6.03 16.70 6.77
C ALA A 1175 4.97 16.06 5.84
N THR A 1176 5.11 14.77 5.53
CA THR A 1176 4.22 14.01 4.64
C THR A 1176 3.16 13.21 5.39
N ALA A 1177 3.17 13.18 6.73
CA ALA A 1177 2.19 12.40 7.49
C ALA A 1177 0.83 13.11 7.49
N PRO A 1178 -0.27 12.35 7.34
CA PRO A 1178 -1.60 12.93 7.41
C PRO A 1178 -1.88 13.46 8.83
N LEU A 1179 -2.62 14.56 8.89
CA LEU A 1179 -3.22 15.09 10.09
C LEU A 1179 -4.70 14.70 10.10
N VAL A 1180 -5.15 14.01 11.14
CA VAL A 1180 -6.56 13.63 11.31
C VAL A 1180 -7.18 14.48 12.41
N ALA A 1181 -8.35 15.03 12.14
CA ALA A 1181 -9.18 15.72 13.13
C ALA A 1181 -10.41 14.84 13.42
N VAL A 1182 -10.67 14.58 14.69
CA VAL A 1182 -11.82 13.79 15.13
C VAL A 1182 -12.63 14.58 16.14
N SER A 1183 -13.93 14.68 15.92
CA SER A 1183 -14.85 15.39 16.80
C SER A 1183 -16.28 14.85 16.62
N HIS A 1184 -17.22 15.47 17.30
CA HIS A 1184 -18.65 15.25 17.13
C HIS A 1184 -19.11 15.66 15.73
N ALA A 1185 -19.99 14.88 15.10
CA ALA A 1185 -20.46 15.10 13.74
C ALA A 1185 -22.00 14.98 13.66
N PRO A 1186 -22.75 16.05 13.93
CA PRO A 1186 -24.20 15.98 14.19
C PRO A 1186 -25.08 15.70 12.97
N LYS A 1187 -24.53 15.71 11.74
CA LYS A 1187 -25.32 15.55 10.51
C LYS A 1187 -25.94 14.15 10.44
N GLY A 1188 -27.27 14.10 10.46
CA GLY A 1188 -28.04 12.85 10.41
C GLY A 1188 -28.18 12.13 11.76
N GLY A 1189 -27.81 12.75 12.88
CA GLY A 1189 -27.82 12.17 14.23
C GLY A 1189 -26.47 12.28 14.92
N ASP A 1190 -26.46 12.32 16.25
CA ASP A 1190 -25.26 12.48 17.08
C ASP A 1190 -24.31 11.27 16.94
N ARG A 1191 -23.02 11.53 16.70
CA ARG A 1191 -21.98 10.53 16.39
C ARG A 1191 -20.59 11.14 16.38
N VAL A 1192 -19.57 10.27 16.33
CA VAL A 1192 -18.19 10.67 16.04
C VAL A 1192 -17.98 10.75 14.52
N GLY A 1193 -17.26 11.77 14.06
CA GLY A 1193 -16.78 11.90 12.69
C GLY A 1193 -15.30 12.27 12.64
N ALA A 1194 -14.66 11.93 11.53
CA ALA A 1194 -13.25 12.19 11.29
C ALA A 1194 -13.02 12.83 9.93
N LEU A 1195 -12.17 13.86 9.90
CA LEU A 1195 -11.62 14.47 8.70
C LEU A 1195 -10.11 14.20 8.63
N ILE A 1196 -9.58 14.07 7.42
CA ILE A 1196 -8.16 13.90 7.16
C ILE A 1196 -7.62 15.03 6.30
N SER A 1197 -6.43 15.50 6.63
CA SER A 1197 -5.65 16.42 5.82
C SER A 1197 -4.32 15.76 5.43
N ARG A 1198 -4.03 15.77 4.13
CA ARG A 1198 -2.79 15.21 3.55
C ARG A 1198 -1.79 16.29 3.16
N ASP A 1199 -2.13 17.56 3.39
CA ASP A 1199 -1.35 18.74 2.99
C ASP A 1199 -1.10 19.68 4.19
N ALA A 1200 -0.82 19.06 5.34
CA ALA A 1200 -0.50 19.71 6.61
C ALA A 1200 -1.59 20.71 7.08
N GLY A 1201 -2.86 20.40 6.82
CA GLY A 1201 -4.01 21.20 7.21
C GLY A 1201 -4.47 22.23 6.20
N SER A 1202 -4.02 22.19 4.94
CA SER A 1202 -4.44 23.19 3.94
C SER A 1202 -5.82 22.85 3.36
N THR A 1203 -6.10 21.56 3.23
CA THR A 1203 -7.40 21.02 2.81
C THR A 1203 -7.76 19.83 3.70
N TRP A 1204 -9.06 19.58 3.80
CA TRP A 1204 -9.65 18.50 4.59
C TRP A 1204 -10.62 17.70 3.74
N SER A 1205 -10.60 16.38 3.87
CA SER A 1205 -11.54 15.46 3.24
C SER A 1205 -12.18 14.55 4.28
N ASP A 1206 -13.31 13.94 3.92
CA ASP A 1206 -13.95 12.95 4.79
C ASP A 1206 -13.00 11.78 5.02
N LEU A 1207 -12.79 11.39 6.28
CA LEU A 1207 -12.06 10.16 6.62
C LEU A 1207 -13.03 9.07 7.02
N GLY A 1208 -13.96 9.38 7.92
CA GLY A 1208 -14.89 8.37 8.41
C GLY A 1208 -16.00 8.94 9.28
N LEU A 1209 -17.04 8.14 9.43
CA LEU A 1209 -18.20 8.45 10.25
C LEU A 1209 -18.61 7.21 11.05
N ALA A 1210 -18.96 7.40 12.32
CA ALA A 1210 -19.57 6.35 13.13
C ALA A 1210 -21.09 6.25 12.83
N ASN A 1211 -21.70 5.16 13.27
CA ASN A 1211 -23.16 5.09 13.33
C ASN A 1211 -23.68 6.13 14.32
N ALA A 1212 -24.85 6.70 14.04
CA ALA A 1212 -25.55 7.56 14.99
C ALA A 1212 -25.79 6.82 16.31
N VAL A 1213 -25.53 7.47 17.43
CA VAL A 1213 -26.13 7.04 18.69
C VAL A 1213 -27.64 7.24 18.57
N GLY A 1214 -28.42 6.29 19.10
CA GLY A 1214 -29.89 6.33 19.00
C GLY A 1214 -30.47 7.63 19.59
N PRO A 1215 -31.73 7.97 19.29
CA PRO A 1215 -32.33 9.27 19.65
C PRO A 1215 -32.41 9.54 21.17
N GLU A 1216 -32.23 8.51 21.99
CA GLU A 1216 -32.19 8.62 23.45
C GLU A 1216 -30.78 8.84 24.00
N ARG A 1217 -29.79 9.10 23.15
CA ARG A 1217 -28.38 9.20 23.54
C ARG A 1217 -27.60 10.29 22.79
N TRP A 1218 -26.49 10.73 23.37
CA TRP A 1218 -25.59 11.74 22.78
C TRP A 1218 -24.12 11.50 23.13
N VAL A 1219 -23.19 12.03 22.31
CA VAL A 1219 -21.73 11.83 22.44
C VAL A 1219 -21.08 12.99 23.21
N TYR A 1220 -20.18 12.65 24.13
CA TYR A 1220 -19.42 13.61 24.95
C TYR A 1220 -17.97 13.19 25.15
N ALA A 1221 -17.08 14.17 25.33
CA ALA A 1221 -15.66 14.00 25.65
C ALA A 1221 -14.89 13.15 24.65
N VAL A 1222 -14.98 13.50 23.36
CA VAL A 1222 -14.21 12.87 22.30
C VAL A 1222 -12.73 13.24 22.46
N GLY A 1223 -11.88 12.27 22.79
CA GLY A 1223 -10.44 12.42 22.92
C GLY A 1223 -9.70 11.17 22.47
N GLY A 1224 -8.39 11.25 22.24
CA GLY A 1224 -7.66 10.09 21.71
C GLY A 1224 -6.15 10.20 21.74
N ALA A 1225 -5.50 9.46 20.84
CA ALA A 1225 -4.05 9.39 20.72
C ALA A 1225 -3.50 10.51 19.84
N ARG A 1226 -2.44 11.19 20.31
CA ARG A 1226 -1.77 12.28 19.59
C ARG A 1226 -1.16 11.85 18.26
N LYS A 1227 -0.79 10.57 18.14
CA LYS A 1227 -0.19 9.95 16.96
C LYS A 1227 -1.03 8.74 16.54
N PRO A 1228 -1.19 8.50 15.22
CA PRO A 1228 -1.71 7.22 14.76
C PRO A 1228 -0.80 6.09 15.23
N THR A 1229 -1.36 4.88 15.34
CA THR A 1229 -0.58 3.68 15.65
C THR A 1229 0.43 3.36 14.54
N VAL A 1230 1.34 2.42 14.81
CA VAL A 1230 2.32 1.95 13.81
C VAL A 1230 1.65 1.34 12.57
N ASP A 1231 0.46 0.77 12.71
CA ASP A 1231 -0.44 0.28 11.64
C ASP A 1231 -1.52 1.31 11.22
N GLY A 1232 -1.43 2.52 11.76
CA GLY A 1232 -2.15 3.77 11.49
C GLY A 1232 -3.65 3.75 11.64
N TRP A 1233 -4.06 3.14 12.73
CA TRP A 1233 -5.30 3.51 13.40
C TRP A 1233 -5.14 4.83 14.14
N VAL A 1234 -6.16 5.66 14.03
CA VAL A 1234 -6.41 6.74 14.97
C VAL A 1234 -7.32 6.19 16.06
N LEU A 1235 -6.82 6.19 17.28
CA LEU A 1235 -7.47 5.63 18.45
C LEU A 1235 -8.13 6.74 19.26
N GLY A 1236 -9.35 6.49 19.76
CA GLY A 1236 -10.04 7.43 20.62
C GLY A 1236 -11.04 6.78 21.56
N THR A 1237 -11.54 7.59 22.48
CA THR A 1237 -12.59 7.25 23.43
C THR A 1237 -13.58 8.39 23.58
N TYR A 1238 -14.80 8.07 23.98
CA TYR A 1238 -15.80 9.05 24.38
C TYR A 1238 -16.78 8.47 25.40
N THR A 1239 -17.56 9.33 26.04
CA THR A 1239 -18.67 8.95 26.91
C THR A 1239 -20.00 9.14 26.18
N GLU A 1240 -20.82 8.10 26.16
CA GLU A 1240 -22.16 8.13 25.59
C GLU A 1240 -23.19 8.33 26.70
N PHE A 1241 -23.97 9.40 26.59
CA PHE A 1241 -24.94 9.84 27.60
C PHE A 1241 -26.36 9.39 27.27
N PRO A 1242 -27.19 9.08 28.28
CA PRO A 1242 -28.64 8.95 28.12
C PRO A 1242 -29.34 10.33 28.14
N VAL A 1243 -30.42 10.48 27.37
CA VAL A 1243 -31.24 11.70 27.30
C VAL A 1243 -32.21 11.82 28.48
N ASN A 1244 -32.81 10.71 28.95
CA ASN A 1244 -33.89 10.71 29.96
C ASN A 1244 -33.41 10.44 31.40
N GLY A 1245 -32.36 11.13 31.84
CA GLY A 1245 -31.82 11.03 33.20
C GLY A 1245 -30.91 9.81 33.42
N ALA A 1246 -29.98 9.95 34.37
CA ALA A 1246 -28.91 8.98 34.60
C ALA A 1246 -29.16 8.17 35.88
N GLY A 1247 -29.43 6.87 35.73
CA GLY A 1247 -29.25 5.89 36.81
C GLY A 1247 -27.80 5.39 36.90
N PRO A 1248 -27.41 4.65 37.95
CA PRO A 1248 -26.12 3.97 37.99
C PRO A 1248 -25.90 3.08 36.75
N GLY A 1249 -24.71 3.12 36.15
CA GLY A 1249 -24.32 2.33 34.98
C GLY A 1249 -24.94 2.76 33.65
N SER A 1250 -25.58 3.93 33.61
CA SER A 1250 -26.29 4.42 32.42
C SER A 1250 -25.37 5.02 31.35
N PHE A 1251 -24.20 5.52 31.75
CA PHE A 1251 -23.18 6.06 30.84
C PHE A 1251 -22.33 4.93 30.25
N LEU A 1252 -22.05 4.99 28.95
CA LEU A 1252 -21.13 4.04 28.32
C LEU A 1252 -19.80 4.70 28.02
N VAL A 1253 -18.73 4.01 28.37
CA VAL A 1253 -17.38 4.36 27.92
C VAL A 1253 -17.16 3.63 26.61
N ARG A 1254 -17.00 4.40 25.54
CA ARG A 1254 -16.82 3.90 24.18
C ARG A 1254 -15.36 4.05 23.79
N PHE A 1255 -14.84 3.02 23.14
CA PHE A 1255 -13.60 3.08 22.39
C PHE A 1255 -13.94 3.12 20.91
N PHE A 1256 -13.12 3.82 20.14
CA PHE A 1256 -13.22 3.76 18.70
C PHE A 1256 -11.86 3.78 18.03
N LYS A 1257 -11.83 3.25 16.82
CA LYS A 1257 -10.70 3.36 15.92
C LYS A 1257 -11.15 3.63 14.50
N VAL A 1258 -10.39 4.45 13.80
CA VAL A 1258 -10.58 4.72 12.37
C VAL A 1258 -9.22 4.62 11.68
N ARG A 1259 -9.19 4.03 10.51
CA ARG A 1259 -7.94 3.88 9.76
C ARG A 1259 -7.65 5.20 9.07
N ALA A 1260 -6.57 5.87 9.44
CA ALA A 1260 -6.19 7.21 8.94
C ALA A 1260 -5.52 7.19 7.57
N ARG A 1261 -5.76 6.12 6.84
CA ARG A 1261 -4.77 5.50 6.02
C ARG A 1261 -5.44 5.25 4.68
#